data_AF-A0A950U8S7-F1
#
_entry.id   AF-A0A950U8S7-F1
#
_cell.length_a   1.000
_cell.length_b   1.000
_cell.length_c   1.000
_cell.angle_alpha   90.00
_cell.angle_beta   90.00
_cell.angle_gamma   90.00
#
_symmetry.space_group_name_H-M   'P 1'
#
loop_
_entity.id
_entity.type
_entity.pdbx_description
1 polymer ?
#
loop_
_entity_poly.entity_id
_entity_poly.type
_entity_poly.pdbx_seq_one_letter_code
_entity_poly.pdbx_strand_id
1 'polypeptide(L)'
;FTADYACSVAALSTANLMPVIITAVAGATTNAYWALAYAVTLPLYAFGQNIGTSLLLHGSRERGALEMLTRKAAIQGGRILVPLAALLAILAPTILALFGAAYAGGSADLLRLLALGSIPNFILSLAVSVARVQRRLRRALLALGGEALIALAAAPPLLHAWGVTAVGIAWVGAQVVVATWLLMTWRTSFDSTDVAPPHRLAAGGVPQVAAGEATPESSTLPHPVLRRLFVALEHRRVRWTLLRVPSNPAAPGGDVDILVAPSDAHALRDVAADHGFVALPGWDSPPDLILVSYDRPSGRWLVLDVSTAVSFRVPRAWRLAGAAHEVLNRRRPRDGMVVPSDGDAFWLLLLHCLLDKGRVPAHRQAQLRSLAGAGHSSRLGTAACLAAGGRLAPIELMRAAVREDWSALGKMGRRLATGIRRRRSVRERLRAGGHGVARLARKPLLIPRRRGISLALLGPNGVGKSTAAVAVQSCFPFESRIVYMGIWKAADRARGRAMAALEILARPLTIWRRYLLAQYHLMRGRLVIFDRYVYEALLPPRPPLVAAKRAYFWVLAHSIPRPQVAAVLDVAGSVAYGRKQENPAAELESERRMYARLPERVSSAELIDAGVDADQVRADITAIVWRELTARWQRGTR
;
A
#
# COMPACT_ATOMS: atom_id res chain seq x y z
N PHE A 1 20.11 -12.61 -18.05
CA PHE A 1 20.99 -13.27 -17.07
C PHE A 1 22.39 -12.67 -17.14
N THR A 2 23.09 -12.74 -18.28
CA THR A 2 24.41 -12.12 -18.50
C THR A 2 24.51 -10.64 -18.11
N ALA A 3 23.55 -9.80 -18.51
CA ALA A 3 23.59 -8.37 -18.17
C ALA A 3 23.38 -8.07 -16.67
N ASP A 4 22.61 -8.89 -15.94
CA ASP A 4 22.40 -8.69 -14.50
C ASP A 4 23.58 -9.23 -13.69
N TYR A 5 24.20 -10.32 -14.14
CA TYR A 5 25.49 -10.80 -13.64
C TYR A 5 26.58 -9.73 -13.81
N ALA A 6 26.69 -9.13 -15.00
CA ALA A 6 27.63 -8.03 -15.25
C ALA A 6 27.38 -6.80 -14.35
N CYS A 7 26.11 -6.46 -14.06
CA CYS A 7 25.78 -5.42 -13.09
C CYS A 7 26.25 -5.76 -11.68
N SER A 8 26.05 -7.01 -11.23
CA SER A 8 26.51 -7.46 -9.91
C SER A 8 28.05 -7.47 -9.82
N VAL A 9 28.73 -7.90 -10.88
CA VAL A 9 30.20 -7.83 -10.95
C VAL A 9 30.67 -6.38 -10.86
N ALA A 10 30.13 -5.47 -11.67
CA ALA A 10 30.49 -4.05 -11.62
C ALA A 10 30.27 -3.43 -10.23
N ALA A 11 29.16 -3.75 -9.57
CA ALA A 11 28.85 -3.26 -8.22
C ALA A 11 29.82 -3.81 -7.15
N LEU A 12 30.25 -5.07 -7.28
CA LEU A 12 31.20 -5.70 -6.35
C LEU A 12 32.65 -5.29 -6.61
N SER A 13 33.00 -4.98 -7.86
CA SER A 13 34.35 -4.58 -8.25
C SER A 13 34.82 -3.36 -7.46
N THR A 14 34.01 -2.31 -7.35
CA THR A 14 34.43 -1.09 -6.63
C THR A 14 34.69 -1.38 -5.16
N ALA A 15 33.80 -2.13 -4.49
CA ALA A 15 33.92 -2.43 -3.06
C ALA A 15 35.12 -3.34 -2.74
N ASN A 16 35.42 -4.31 -3.60
CA ASN A 16 36.46 -5.31 -3.35
C ASN A 16 37.84 -4.91 -3.89
N LEU A 17 37.92 -4.14 -4.97
CA LEU A 17 39.19 -3.71 -5.55
C LEU A 17 39.74 -2.46 -4.86
N MET A 18 38.90 -1.62 -4.28
CA MET A 18 39.35 -0.39 -3.62
C MET A 18 40.37 -0.65 -2.49
N PRO A 19 40.14 -1.59 -1.54
CA PRO A 19 41.13 -1.92 -0.51
C PRO A 19 42.46 -2.43 -1.09
N VAL A 20 42.40 -3.17 -2.20
CA VAL A 20 43.59 -3.69 -2.90
C VAL A 20 44.41 -2.53 -3.48
N ILE A 21 43.75 -1.60 -4.17
CA ILE A 21 44.38 -0.40 -4.74
C ILE A 21 45.01 0.47 -3.64
N ILE A 22 44.27 0.73 -2.55
CA ILE A 22 44.79 1.53 -1.43
C ILE A 22 46.02 0.85 -0.81
N THR A 23 45.95 -0.46 -0.59
CA THR A 23 47.08 -1.21 -0.01
C THR A 23 48.31 -1.16 -0.92
N ALA A 24 48.12 -1.32 -2.23
CA ALA A 24 49.20 -1.31 -3.21
C ALA A 24 49.85 0.09 -3.38
N VAL A 25 49.06 1.16 -3.29
CA VAL A 25 49.53 2.55 -3.53
C VAL A 25 50.00 3.25 -2.26
N ALA A 26 49.31 3.04 -1.14
CA ALA A 26 49.45 3.83 0.09
C ALA A 26 49.68 2.99 1.36
N GLY A 27 49.84 1.67 1.23
CA GLY A 27 50.18 0.75 2.31
C GLY A 27 49.01 0.33 3.22
N ALA A 28 49.29 -0.63 4.09
CA ALA A 28 48.29 -1.28 4.96
C ALA A 28 47.66 -0.33 5.99
N THR A 29 48.43 0.62 6.53
CA THR A 29 47.94 1.60 7.51
C THR A 29 46.85 2.50 6.93
N THR A 30 47.06 3.00 5.71
CA THR A 30 46.08 3.82 4.98
C THR A 30 44.84 3.01 4.64
N ASN A 31 45.01 1.74 4.28
CA ASN A 31 43.88 0.85 4.04
C ASN A 31 43.08 0.57 5.33
N ALA A 32 43.71 0.50 6.51
CA ALA A 32 43.00 0.33 7.77
C ALA A 32 42.07 1.53 8.08
N TYR A 33 42.52 2.75 7.78
CA TYR A 33 41.70 3.97 7.86
C TYR A 33 40.49 3.90 6.92
N TRP A 34 40.69 3.47 5.67
CA TRP A 34 39.60 3.27 4.72
C TRP A 34 38.63 2.18 5.17
N ALA A 35 39.14 1.01 5.53
CA ALA A 35 38.35 -0.15 5.88
C ALA A 35 37.44 0.13 7.08
N LEU A 36 37.94 0.82 8.11
CA LEU A 36 37.13 1.19 9.27
C LEU A 36 36.03 2.19 8.90
N ALA A 37 36.36 3.28 8.20
CA ALA A 37 35.38 4.28 7.79
C ALA A 37 34.31 3.69 6.86
N TYR A 38 34.72 2.82 5.93
CA TYR A 38 33.81 2.11 5.04
C TYR A 38 32.90 1.16 5.83
N ALA A 39 33.46 0.36 6.75
CA ALA A 39 32.69 -0.56 7.58
C ALA A 39 31.60 0.16 8.41
N VAL A 40 31.92 1.32 8.98
CA VAL A 40 30.96 2.13 9.75
C VAL A 40 29.83 2.68 8.86
N THR A 41 30.11 2.97 7.58
CA THR A 41 29.09 3.49 6.65
C THR A 41 28.29 2.42 5.93
N LEU A 42 28.72 1.15 5.91
CA LEU A 42 28.03 0.05 5.24
C LEU A 42 26.51 0.00 5.49
N PRO A 43 25.98 0.20 6.71
CA PRO A 43 24.54 0.18 6.94
C PRO A 43 23.77 1.23 6.14
N LEU A 44 24.34 2.42 5.91
CA LEU A 44 23.74 3.47 5.07
C LEU A 44 23.68 3.05 3.61
N TYR A 45 24.74 2.44 3.08
CA TYR A 45 24.78 1.95 1.71
C TYR A 45 23.83 0.75 1.50
N ALA A 46 23.71 -0.14 2.49
CA ALA A 46 22.79 -1.26 2.48
C ALA A 46 21.31 -0.83 2.51
N PHE A 47 21.00 0.32 3.14
CA PHE A 47 19.65 0.87 3.18
C PHE A 47 19.04 1.05 1.78
N GLY A 48 19.82 1.58 0.83
CA GLY A 48 19.37 1.75 -0.55
C GLY A 48 19.05 0.43 -1.24
N GLN A 49 19.92 -0.57 -1.07
CA GLN A 49 19.74 -1.91 -1.65
C GLN A 49 18.49 -2.61 -1.09
N ASN A 50 18.21 -2.44 0.21
CA ASN A 50 17.02 -3.00 0.86
C ASN A 50 15.71 -2.36 0.34
N ILE A 51 15.69 -1.04 0.16
CA ILE A 51 14.55 -0.36 -0.48
C ILE A 51 14.42 -0.79 -1.95
N GLY A 52 15.54 -0.89 -2.66
CA GLY A 52 15.60 -1.36 -4.04
C GLY A 52 15.01 -2.75 -4.23
N THR A 53 15.32 -3.68 -3.33
CA THR A 53 14.79 -5.07 -3.36
C THR A 53 13.28 -5.09 -3.15
N SER A 54 12.77 -4.28 -2.21
CA SER A 54 11.34 -4.11 -2.01
C SER A 54 10.65 -3.50 -3.25
N LEU A 55 11.28 -2.51 -3.88
CA LEU A 55 10.79 -1.89 -5.11
C LEU A 55 10.78 -2.89 -6.28
N LEU A 56 11.78 -3.76 -6.38
CA LEU A 56 11.86 -4.84 -7.37
C LEU A 56 10.73 -5.86 -7.18
N LEU A 57 10.47 -6.26 -5.94
CA LEU A 57 9.43 -7.24 -5.61
C LEU A 57 8.01 -6.71 -5.88
N HIS A 58 7.73 -5.45 -5.52
CA HIS A 58 6.41 -4.86 -5.72
C HIS A 58 6.23 -4.31 -7.15
N GLY A 59 7.27 -3.71 -7.73
CA GLY A 59 7.26 -3.13 -9.06
C GLY A 59 7.22 -4.16 -10.19
N SER A 60 7.74 -5.37 -9.96
CA SER A 60 7.62 -6.48 -10.93
C SER A 60 6.20 -7.01 -11.07
N ARG A 61 5.40 -6.93 -10.00
CA ARG A 61 4.00 -7.37 -9.97
C ARG A 61 3.05 -6.31 -10.55
N GLU A 62 3.28 -5.03 -10.29
CA GLU A 62 2.41 -3.92 -10.71
C GLU A 62 3.17 -2.83 -11.45
N ARG A 63 3.54 -3.09 -12.71
CA ARG A 63 4.34 -2.15 -13.53
C ARG A 63 3.66 -0.78 -13.71
N GLY A 64 2.32 -0.74 -13.72
CA GLY A 64 1.55 0.51 -13.83
C GLY A 64 1.64 1.44 -12.62
N ALA A 65 2.07 0.93 -11.46
CA ALA A 65 2.28 1.71 -10.24
C ALA A 65 3.75 2.10 -10.01
N LEU A 66 4.66 1.71 -10.92
CA LEU A 66 6.11 1.83 -10.72
C LEU A 66 6.57 3.27 -10.46
N GLU A 67 6.04 4.26 -11.18
CA GLU A 67 6.38 5.68 -10.97
C GLU A 67 5.97 6.15 -9.56
N MET A 68 4.75 5.79 -9.14
CA MET A 68 4.25 6.12 -7.80
C MET A 68 5.05 5.41 -6.71
N LEU A 69 5.38 4.13 -6.90
CA LEU A 69 6.18 3.34 -5.95
C LEU A 69 7.59 3.89 -5.82
N THR A 70 8.23 4.25 -6.95
CA THR A 70 9.56 4.85 -6.98
C THR A 70 9.57 6.21 -6.29
N ARG A 71 8.59 7.07 -6.56
CA ARG A 71 8.45 8.37 -5.89
C ARG A 71 8.22 8.21 -4.39
N LYS A 72 7.39 7.25 -3.98
CA LYS A 72 7.17 6.93 -2.56
C LYS A 72 8.48 6.44 -1.91
N ALA A 73 9.21 5.53 -2.57
CA ALA A 73 10.48 5.00 -2.09
C ALA A 73 11.54 6.11 -1.94
N ALA A 74 11.66 7.01 -2.92
CA ALA A 74 12.58 8.15 -2.86
C ALA A 74 12.25 9.10 -1.71
N ILE A 75 10.99 9.51 -1.56
CA ILE A 75 10.59 10.46 -0.51
C ILE A 75 10.69 9.82 0.89
N GLN A 76 10.21 8.59 1.07
CA GLN A 76 10.21 7.92 2.37
C GLN A 76 11.62 7.48 2.77
N GLY A 77 12.38 6.92 1.83
CA GLY A 77 13.76 6.53 2.05
C GLY A 77 14.66 7.73 2.32
N GLY A 78 14.55 8.79 1.52
CA GLY A 78 15.34 10.02 1.72
C GLY A 78 15.07 10.71 3.05
N ARG A 79 13.82 10.70 3.54
CA ARG A 79 13.45 11.24 4.87
C ARG A 79 14.13 10.53 6.04
N ILE A 80 14.57 9.28 5.85
CA ILE A 80 15.26 8.50 6.89
C ILE A 80 16.78 8.57 6.65
N LEU A 81 17.20 8.39 5.40
CA LEU A 81 18.62 8.32 5.05
C LEU A 81 19.34 9.65 5.26
N VAL A 82 18.76 10.77 4.81
CA VAL A 82 19.40 12.10 4.90
C VAL A 82 19.72 12.50 6.34
N PRO A 83 18.78 12.44 7.32
CA PRO A 83 19.11 12.78 8.70
C PRO A 83 20.09 11.76 9.32
N LEU A 84 20.04 10.49 8.95
CA LEU A 84 20.98 9.49 9.46
C LEU A 84 22.39 9.70 8.93
N ALA A 85 22.54 10.03 7.64
CA ALA A 85 23.81 10.41 7.03
C ALA A 85 24.39 11.69 7.64
N ALA A 86 23.55 12.71 7.87
CA ALA A 86 23.96 13.94 8.53
C ALA A 86 24.40 13.69 9.98
N LEU A 87 23.63 12.89 10.74
CA LEU A 87 23.99 12.51 12.10
C LEU A 87 25.31 11.75 12.15
N LEU A 88 25.53 10.80 11.23
CA LEU A 88 26.78 10.06 11.16
C LEU A 88 27.97 10.96 10.79
N ALA A 89 27.78 11.91 9.88
CA ALA A 89 28.81 12.87 9.51
C ALA A 89 29.18 13.81 10.68
N ILE A 90 28.19 14.25 11.47
CA ILE A 90 28.43 15.08 12.66
C ILE A 90 29.17 14.28 13.74
N LEU A 91 28.75 13.03 13.98
CA LEU A 91 29.32 12.15 15.02
C LEU A 91 30.58 11.41 14.57
N ALA A 92 31.05 11.60 13.33
CA ALA A 92 32.20 10.90 12.76
C ALA A 92 33.44 10.85 13.69
N PRO A 93 33.95 11.99 14.25
CA PRO A 93 35.12 11.94 15.12
C PRO A 93 34.85 11.19 16.43
N THR A 94 33.66 11.34 17.01
CA THR A 94 33.28 10.67 18.27
C THR A 94 33.15 9.16 18.09
N ILE A 95 32.57 8.72 16.98
CA ILE A 95 32.42 7.30 16.65
C ILE A 95 33.78 6.67 16.39
N LEU A 96 34.65 7.34 15.64
CA LEU A 96 35.99 6.82 15.36
C LEU A 96 36.91 6.83 16.59
N ALA A 97 36.71 7.76 17.54
CA ALA A 97 37.47 7.80 18.78
C ALA A 97 37.29 6.52 19.63
N LEU A 98 36.16 5.82 19.50
CA LEU A 98 35.92 4.51 20.15
C LEU A 98 36.91 3.43 19.67
N PHE A 99 37.46 3.58 18.47
CA PHE A 99 38.42 2.66 17.87
C PHE A 99 39.87 3.14 17.99
N GLY A 100 40.08 4.35 18.52
CA GLY A 100 41.40 4.94 18.79
C GLY A 100 41.57 6.36 18.24
N ALA A 101 42.41 7.15 18.91
CA ALA A 101 42.66 8.55 18.54
C ALA A 101 43.25 8.71 17.12
N ALA A 102 44.08 7.75 16.68
CA ALA A 102 44.65 7.74 15.34
C ALA A 102 43.58 7.62 14.23
N TYR A 103 42.51 6.84 14.47
CA TYR A 103 41.38 6.72 13.53
C TYR A 103 40.51 7.97 13.50
N ALA A 104 40.28 8.61 14.67
CA ALA A 104 39.55 9.85 14.74
C ALA A 104 40.26 10.98 13.97
N GLY A 105 41.59 11.09 14.09
CA GLY A 105 42.38 12.05 13.34
C GLY A 105 42.52 11.72 11.84
N GLY A 106 42.73 10.43 11.52
CA GLY A 106 43.06 10.00 10.15
C GLY A 106 41.87 9.65 9.25
N SER A 107 40.65 9.51 9.79
CA SER A 107 39.48 9.00 9.01
C SER A 107 38.18 9.77 9.20
N ALA A 108 38.13 10.80 10.06
CA ALA A 108 36.87 11.54 10.31
C ALA A 108 36.31 12.22 9.06
N ASP A 109 37.15 12.87 8.26
CA ASP A 109 36.72 13.51 7.02
C ASP A 109 36.31 12.50 5.95
N LEU A 110 37.03 11.37 5.88
CA LEU A 110 36.63 10.25 5.04
C LEU A 110 35.25 9.72 5.43
N LEU A 111 35.00 9.50 6.73
CA LEU A 111 33.72 9.01 7.23
C LEU A 111 32.58 10.01 6.93
N ARG A 112 32.84 11.32 7.06
CA ARG A 112 31.88 12.37 6.65
C ARG A 112 31.53 12.27 5.17
N LEU A 113 32.55 12.17 4.31
CA LEU A 113 32.36 12.04 2.86
C LEU A 113 31.56 10.79 2.51
N LEU A 114 31.94 9.63 3.04
CA LEU A 114 31.23 8.37 2.80
C LEU A 114 29.80 8.39 3.34
N ALA A 115 29.55 9.02 4.48
CA ALA A 115 28.20 9.18 5.02
C ALA A 115 27.33 10.02 4.09
N LEU A 116 27.82 11.17 3.63
CA LEU A 116 27.12 12.03 2.68
C LEU A 116 26.96 11.38 1.29
N GLY A 117 27.95 10.59 0.86
CA GLY A 117 27.94 9.79 -0.37
C GLY A 117 26.83 8.73 -0.42
N SER A 118 26.32 8.30 0.74
CA SER A 118 25.16 7.40 0.78
C SER A 118 23.92 7.99 0.09
N ILE A 119 23.79 9.33 0.02
CA ILE A 119 22.66 10.04 -0.60
C ILE A 119 22.66 9.89 -2.13
N PRO A 120 23.72 10.27 -2.88
CA PRO A 120 23.78 10.01 -4.32
C PRO A 120 23.75 8.51 -4.63
N ASN A 121 24.40 7.67 -3.81
CA ASN A 121 24.30 6.22 -3.94
C ASN A 121 22.86 5.70 -3.82
N PHE A 122 22.03 6.31 -2.96
CA PHE A 122 20.63 5.93 -2.84
C PHE A 122 19.83 6.20 -4.13
N ILE A 123 20.12 7.31 -4.82
CA ILE A 123 19.52 7.63 -6.11
C ILE A 123 19.93 6.58 -7.15
N LEU A 124 21.21 6.25 -7.21
CA LEU A 124 21.74 5.21 -8.08
C LEU A 124 21.07 3.85 -7.81
N SER A 125 20.98 3.44 -6.54
CA SER A 125 20.37 2.17 -6.13
C SER A 125 18.88 2.08 -6.54
N LEU A 126 18.12 3.17 -6.37
CA LEU A 126 16.73 3.23 -6.83
C LEU A 126 16.63 3.16 -8.36
N ALA A 127 17.48 3.91 -9.08
CA ALA A 127 17.47 3.92 -10.54
C ALA A 127 17.81 2.55 -11.14
N VAL A 128 18.82 1.87 -10.59
CA VAL A 128 19.18 0.49 -10.96
C VAL A 128 18.02 -0.46 -10.68
N SER A 129 17.34 -0.32 -9.54
CA SER A 129 16.17 -1.13 -9.18
C SER A 129 15.02 -0.93 -10.17
N VAL A 130 14.73 0.30 -10.58
CA VAL A 130 13.73 0.60 -11.62
C VAL A 130 14.16 0.02 -12.97
N ALA A 131 15.42 0.18 -13.36
CA ALA A 131 15.95 -0.36 -14.61
C ALA A 131 15.85 -1.90 -14.67
N ARG A 132 16.08 -2.58 -13.55
CA ARG A 132 15.87 -4.04 -13.41
C ARG A 132 14.40 -4.42 -13.58
N VAL A 133 13.46 -3.69 -12.96
CA VAL A 133 12.01 -3.92 -13.13
C VAL A 133 11.56 -3.71 -14.58
N GLN A 134 12.07 -2.67 -15.23
CA GLN A 134 11.76 -2.36 -16.63
C GLN A 134 12.50 -3.25 -17.64
N ARG A 135 13.37 -4.16 -17.17
CA ARG A 135 14.27 -4.98 -18.00
C ARG A 135 15.23 -4.18 -18.89
N ARG A 136 15.50 -2.91 -18.55
CA ARG A 136 16.44 -2.03 -19.26
C ARG A 136 17.84 -2.12 -18.65
N LEU A 137 18.38 -3.34 -18.61
CA LEU A 137 19.64 -3.66 -17.91
C LEU A 137 20.87 -2.92 -18.48
N ARG A 138 20.84 -2.49 -19.74
CA ARG A 138 21.92 -1.68 -20.35
C ARG A 138 22.20 -0.40 -19.56
N ARG A 139 21.17 0.29 -19.07
CA ARG A 139 21.34 1.53 -18.30
C ARG A 139 21.84 1.28 -16.89
N ALA A 140 21.38 0.20 -16.25
CA ALA A 140 21.91 -0.22 -14.96
C ALA A 140 23.40 -0.57 -15.07
N LEU A 141 23.79 -1.26 -16.15
CA LEU A 141 25.18 -1.60 -16.43
C LEU A 141 26.04 -0.37 -16.70
N LEU A 142 25.56 0.59 -17.49
CA LEU A 142 26.27 1.86 -17.71
C LEU A 142 26.45 2.66 -16.42
N ALA A 143 25.43 2.67 -15.56
CA ALA A 143 25.49 3.38 -14.28
C ALA A 143 26.51 2.75 -13.32
N LEU A 144 26.41 1.44 -13.09
CA LEU A 144 27.29 0.71 -12.16
C LEU A 144 28.71 0.56 -12.71
N GLY A 145 28.85 0.28 -14.01
CA GLY A 145 30.14 0.20 -14.68
C GLY A 145 30.83 1.58 -14.75
N GLY A 146 30.06 2.65 -15.00
CA GLY A 146 30.56 4.02 -14.97
C GLY A 146 31.03 4.43 -13.57
N GLU A 147 30.26 4.13 -12.53
CA GLU A 147 30.67 4.37 -11.14
C GLU A 147 31.99 3.64 -10.82
N ALA A 148 32.07 2.34 -11.12
CA ALA A 148 33.25 1.54 -10.86
C ALA A 148 34.48 2.07 -11.62
N LEU A 149 34.32 2.38 -12.91
CA LEU A 149 35.42 2.89 -13.74
C LEU A 149 35.93 4.24 -13.22
N ILE A 150 35.03 5.19 -12.94
CA ILE A 150 35.39 6.53 -12.47
C ILE A 150 36.05 6.43 -11.09
N ALA A 151 35.46 5.69 -10.15
CA ALA A 151 36.00 5.57 -8.80
C ALA A 151 37.38 4.89 -8.78
N LEU A 152 37.55 3.79 -9.52
CA LEU A 152 38.80 3.04 -9.56
C LEU A 152 39.90 3.77 -10.36
N ALA A 153 39.56 4.51 -11.42
CA ALA A 153 40.54 5.28 -12.19
C ALA A 153 40.99 6.56 -11.46
N ALA A 154 40.09 7.21 -10.72
CA ALA A 154 40.39 8.44 -9.99
C ALA A 154 41.14 8.19 -8.66
N ALA A 155 41.00 7.02 -8.05
CA ALA A 155 41.60 6.74 -6.74
C ALA A 155 43.14 6.75 -6.72
N PRO A 156 43.89 6.08 -7.63
CA PRO A 156 45.36 6.05 -7.60
C PRO A 156 46.05 7.43 -7.67
N PRO A 157 45.70 8.35 -8.60
CA PRO A 157 46.39 9.64 -8.67
C PRO A 157 46.04 10.55 -7.48
N LEU A 158 44.82 10.46 -6.96
CA LEU A 158 44.36 11.27 -5.82
C LEU A 158 44.99 10.80 -4.49
N LEU A 159 45.24 9.50 -4.35
CA LEU A 159 45.87 8.91 -3.17
C LEU A 159 47.26 9.51 -2.87
N HIS A 160 48.04 9.80 -3.92
CA HIS A 160 49.40 10.33 -3.77
C HIS A 160 49.42 11.79 -3.26
N ALA A 161 48.33 12.54 -3.49
CA ALA A 161 48.24 13.94 -3.11
C ALA A 161 47.62 14.14 -1.71
N TRP A 162 46.46 13.52 -1.43
CA TRP A 162 45.63 13.86 -0.26
C TRP A 162 45.33 12.67 0.67
N GLY A 163 46.07 11.57 0.54
CA GLY A 163 45.91 10.39 1.40
C GLY A 163 44.54 9.73 1.28
N VAL A 164 44.07 9.10 2.36
CA VAL A 164 42.86 8.24 2.33
C VAL A 164 41.57 9.01 2.02
N THR A 165 41.49 10.29 2.41
CA THR A 165 40.32 11.15 2.15
C THR A 165 40.10 11.34 0.65
N ALA A 166 41.19 11.35 -0.14
CA ALA A 166 41.16 11.47 -1.59
C ALA A 166 40.38 10.32 -2.26
N VAL A 167 40.46 9.11 -1.67
CA VAL A 167 39.68 7.95 -2.12
C VAL A 167 38.18 8.16 -1.88
N GLY A 168 37.83 8.73 -0.72
CA GLY A 168 36.46 9.12 -0.42
C GLY A 168 35.92 10.12 -1.44
N ILE A 169 36.72 11.10 -1.84
CA ILE A 169 36.36 12.08 -2.88
C ILE A 169 36.17 11.41 -4.23
N ALA A 170 37.09 10.52 -4.65
CA ALA A 170 36.98 9.76 -5.89
C ALA A 170 35.69 8.94 -5.94
N TRP A 171 35.40 8.21 -4.86
CA TRP A 171 34.23 7.36 -4.73
C TRP A 171 32.92 8.17 -4.77
N VAL A 172 32.80 9.19 -3.90
CA VAL A 172 31.58 10.01 -3.81
C VAL A 172 31.40 10.85 -5.07
N GLY A 173 32.50 11.34 -5.66
CA GLY A 173 32.49 12.04 -6.94
C GLY A 173 31.91 11.18 -8.06
N ALA A 174 32.34 9.91 -8.17
CA ALA A 174 31.77 8.96 -9.13
C ALA A 174 30.25 8.80 -8.92
N GLN A 175 29.80 8.69 -7.67
CA GLN A 175 28.39 8.57 -7.34
C GLN A 175 27.57 9.81 -7.69
N VAL A 176 28.11 11.01 -7.45
CA VAL A 176 27.46 12.27 -7.81
C VAL A 176 27.34 12.41 -9.32
N VAL A 177 28.40 12.10 -10.08
CA VAL A 177 28.39 12.14 -11.55
C VAL A 177 27.32 11.21 -12.11
N VAL A 178 27.32 9.95 -11.68
CA VAL A 178 26.35 8.95 -12.15
C VAL A 178 24.92 9.29 -11.70
N ALA A 179 24.72 9.72 -10.46
CA ALA A 179 23.41 10.12 -9.97
C ALA A 179 22.85 11.33 -10.73
N THR A 180 23.70 12.31 -11.05
CA THR A 180 23.31 13.50 -11.84
C THR A 180 22.91 13.09 -13.25
N TRP A 181 23.70 12.24 -13.91
CA TRP A 181 23.37 11.68 -15.23
C TRP A 181 22.02 10.94 -15.21
N LEU A 182 21.77 10.13 -14.18
CA LEU A 182 20.50 9.41 -14.01
C LEU A 182 19.32 10.35 -13.76
N LEU A 183 19.49 11.43 -12.99
CA LEU A 183 18.45 12.43 -12.75
C LEU A 183 18.11 13.24 -14.01
N MET A 184 19.12 13.60 -14.81
CA MET A 184 18.94 14.30 -16.08
C MET A 184 18.18 13.44 -17.10
N THR A 185 18.54 12.16 -17.18
CA THR A 185 17.89 11.18 -18.06
C THR A 185 16.59 10.62 -17.49
N TRP A 186 16.22 10.97 -16.25
CA TRP A 186 15.03 10.48 -15.57
C TRP A 186 13.74 10.88 -16.31
N ARG A 187 13.64 12.11 -16.82
CA ARG A 187 12.43 12.63 -17.49
C ARG A 187 12.13 11.97 -18.83
N THR A 188 13.16 11.61 -19.60
CA THR A 188 13.01 10.90 -20.88
C THR A 188 12.76 9.40 -20.70
N SER A 189 12.89 8.89 -19.47
CA SER A 189 12.76 7.47 -19.16
C SER A 189 11.32 7.03 -18.85
N PHE A 190 10.42 7.97 -18.57
CA PHE A 190 9.00 7.74 -18.28
C PHE A 190 8.06 8.16 -19.42
N ASP A 191 8.59 8.60 -20.56
CA ASP A 191 7.75 8.79 -21.75
C ASP A 191 7.30 7.41 -22.24
N SER A 192 5.98 7.20 -22.20
CA SER A 192 5.34 5.90 -22.37
C SER A 192 5.18 5.50 -23.85
N THR A 193 6.04 6.00 -24.74
CA THR A 193 5.84 5.91 -26.18
C THR A 193 6.35 4.62 -26.84
N ASP A 194 7.17 3.81 -26.16
CA ASP A 194 7.74 2.57 -26.75
C ASP A 194 7.52 1.30 -25.91
N VAL A 195 6.33 1.14 -25.33
CA VAL A 195 5.93 -0.17 -24.78
C VAL A 195 5.00 -0.84 -25.77
N ALA A 196 5.56 -1.71 -26.61
CA ALA A 196 4.80 -2.70 -27.35
C ALA A 196 3.84 -3.41 -26.39
N PRO A 197 2.57 -3.62 -26.78
CA PRO A 197 1.60 -4.29 -25.92
C PRO A 197 2.19 -5.65 -25.49
N PRO A 198 2.11 -6.01 -24.20
CA PRO A 198 2.65 -7.29 -23.77
C PRO A 198 1.96 -8.39 -24.58
N HIS A 199 2.76 -9.18 -25.30
CA HIS A 199 2.32 -10.45 -25.85
C HIS A 199 1.55 -11.19 -24.76
N ARG A 200 0.28 -11.50 -25.05
CA ARG A 200 -0.50 -12.45 -24.28
C ARG A 200 0.28 -13.76 -24.32
N LEU A 201 1.02 -14.05 -23.25
CA LEU A 201 1.48 -15.40 -23.00
C LEU A 201 0.22 -16.24 -22.81
N ALA A 202 0.06 -17.22 -23.70
CA ALA A 202 -0.99 -18.19 -23.66
C ALA A 202 -1.18 -18.71 -22.23
N ALA A 203 -2.44 -18.72 -21.80
CA ALA A 203 -2.88 -19.28 -20.55
C ALA A 203 -2.54 -20.78 -20.53
N GLY A 204 -1.44 -21.12 -19.85
CA GLY A 204 -1.23 -22.45 -19.27
C GLY A 204 -1.98 -22.49 -17.94
N GLY A 205 -3.02 -23.31 -17.88
CA GLY A 205 -4.05 -23.31 -16.85
C GLY A 205 -3.55 -23.47 -15.42
N VAL A 206 -3.85 -22.46 -14.60
CA VAL A 206 -4.31 -22.67 -13.23
C VAL A 206 -5.82 -22.44 -13.30
N PRO A 207 -6.68 -23.38 -12.87
CA PRO A 207 -8.11 -23.19 -12.94
C PRO A 207 -8.47 -21.96 -12.12
N GLN A 208 -8.88 -20.92 -12.83
CA GLN A 208 -9.74 -19.89 -12.31
C GLN A 208 -10.97 -20.64 -11.80
N VAL A 209 -11.09 -20.80 -10.48
CA VAL A 209 -12.31 -21.32 -9.88
C VAL A 209 -13.41 -20.40 -10.39
N ALA A 210 -14.24 -20.99 -11.23
CA ALA A 210 -15.42 -20.38 -11.77
C ALA A 210 -16.28 -19.92 -10.60
N ALA A 211 -16.27 -18.63 -10.33
CA ALA A 211 -17.53 -17.97 -10.02
C ALA A 211 -18.41 -18.30 -11.21
N GLY A 212 -19.41 -19.16 -11.00
CA GLY A 212 -20.20 -19.79 -12.05
C GLY A 212 -20.50 -18.82 -13.19
N GLU A 213 -20.19 -19.25 -14.41
CA GLU A 213 -20.69 -18.66 -15.63
C GLU A 213 -22.21 -18.83 -15.67
N ALA A 214 -22.91 -18.01 -14.88
CA ALA A 214 -24.13 -17.40 -15.35
C ALA A 214 -23.67 -16.18 -16.15
N THR A 215 -23.96 -16.17 -17.44
CA THR A 215 -24.04 -14.94 -18.25
C THR A 215 -24.57 -13.82 -17.36
N PRO A 216 -23.84 -12.70 -17.13
CA PRO A 216 -24.40 -11.63 -16.36
C PRO A 216 -25.41 -10.94 -17.27
N GLU A 217 -26.67 -11.38 -17.17
CA GLU A 217 -27.76 -10.43 -17.26
C GLU A 217 -27.38 -9.30 -16.29
N SER A 218 -26.99 -8.16 -16.85
CA SER A 218 -26.57 -7.00 -16.11
C SER A 218 -27.78 -6.45 -15.38
N SER A 219 -28.07 -7.01 -14.21
CA SER A 219 -29.17 -6.56 -13.37
C SER A 219 -29.03 -5.06 -13.15
N THR A 220 -30.02 -4.30 -13.62
CA THR A 220 -30.05 -2.83 -13.51
C THR A 220 -30.26 -2.38 -12.07
N LEU A 221 -30.75 -3.30 -11.22
CA LEU A 221 -31.03 -3.05 -9.82
C LEU A 221 -29.76 -2.96 -8.96
N PRO A 222 -29.73 -2.07 -7.97
CA PRO A 222 -28.60 -1.94 -7.05
C PRO A 222 -28.52 -3.11 -6.06
N HIS A 223 -27.32 -3.31 -5.50
CA HIS A 223 -27.05 -4.28 -4.44
C HIS A 223 -28.11 -4.20 -3.31
N PRO A 224 -28.59 -5.31 -2.71
CA PRO A 224 -29.71 -5.30 -1.76
C PRO A 224 -29.56 -4.33 -0.59
N VAL A 225 -28.36 -4.21 -0.02
CA VAL A 225 -28.05 -3.23 1.05
C VAL A 225 -28.18 -1.79 0.55
N LEU A 226 -27.67 -1.50 -0.65
CA LEU A 226 -27.78 -0.16 -1.26
C LEU A 226 -29.22 0.16 -1.62
N ARG A 227 -29.98 -0.83 -2.11
CA ARG A 227 -31.41 -0.68 -2.41
C ARG A 227 -32.19 -0.26 -1.16
N ARG A 228 -31.98 -0.94 -0.03
CA ARG A 228 -32.62 -0.58 1.26
C ARG A 228 -32.23 0.83 1.70
N LEU A 229 -30.94 1.16 1.60
CA LEU A 229 -30.44 2.50 1.91
C LEU A 229 -31.10 3.57 1.03
N PHE A 230 -31.14 3.39 -0.30
CA PHE A 230 -31.69 4.37 -1.22
C PHE A 230 -33.18 4.60 -0.99
N VAL A 231 -33.94 3.53 -0.73
CA VAL A 231 -35.35 3.62 -0.35
C VAL A 231 -35.52 4.42 0.95
N ALA A 232 -34.70 4.15 1.97
CA ALA A 232 -34.77 4.87 3.24
C ALA A 232 -34.40 6.36 3.10
N LEU A 233 -33.42 6.70 2.25
CA LEU A 233 -33.05 8.09 1.96
C LEU A 233 -34.20 8.84 1.29
N GLU A 234 -34.90 8.21 0.34
CA GLU A 234 -36.08 8.79 -0.30
C GLU A 234 -37.24 8.97 0.69
N HIS A 235 -37.51 7.98 1.56
CA HIS A 235 -38.53 8.09 2.60
C HIS A 235 -38.26 9.23 3.60
N ARG A 236 -36.98 9.43 3.97
CA ARG A 236 -36.54 10.54 4.82
C ARG A 236 -36.42 11.87 4.08
N ARG A 237 -36.78 11.92 2.80
CA ARG A 237 -36.72 13.10 1.92
C ARG A 237 -35.33 13.74 1.89
N VAL A 238 -34.27 12.95 2.04
CA VAL A 238 -32.89 13.42 1.91
C VAL A 238 -32.68 13.87 0.46
N ARG A 239 -32.11 15.06 0.23
CA ARG A 239 -31.75 15.48 -1.13
C ARG A 239 -30.39 14.92 -1.52
N TRP A 240 -30.39 13.79 -2.23
CA TRP A 240 -29.18 13.13 -2.71
C TRP A 240 -29.31 12.65 -4.16
N THR A 241 -28.18 12.30 -4.79
CA THR A 241 -28.11 11.62 -6.09
C THR A 241 -26.77 10.89 -6.21
N LEU A 242 -26.73 9.80 -6.96
CA LEU A 242 -25.46 9.24 -7.43
C LEU A 242 -24.77 10.26 -8.34
N LEU A 243 -23.46 10.42 -8.24
CA LEU A 243 -22.69 11.20 -9.21
C LEU A 243 -22.47 10.42 -10.49
N ARG A 244 -22.35 9.08 -10.37
CA ARG A 244 -22.08 8.15 -11.46
C ARG A 244 -22.72 6.81 -11.15
N VAL A 245 -23.36 6.20 -12.13
CA VAL A 245 -23.88 4.83 -12.00
C VAL A 245 -22.71 3.84 -12.12
N PRO A 246 -22.53 2.90 -11.17
CA PRO A 246 -21.55 1.84 -11.30
C PRO A 246 -21.81 0.97 -12.54
N SER A 247 -20.75 0.46 -13.17
CA SER A 247 -20.90 -0.44 -14.33
C SER A 247 -21.67 -1.73 -14.00
N ASN A 248 -21.61 -2.17 -12.74
CA ASN A 248 -22.44 -3.23 -12.20
C ASN A 248 -23.08 -2.76 -10.88
N PRO A 249 -24.34 -2.27 -10.90
CA PRO A 249 -25.02 -1.78 -9.69
C PRO A 249 -25.29 -2.85 -8.65
N ALA A 250 -25.53 -4.10 -9.05
CA ALA A 250 -25.77 -5.22 -8.15
C ALA A 250 -24.50 -5.69 -7.43
N ALA A 251 -23.33 -5.47 -8.05
CA ALA A 251 -22.03 -5.87 -7.53
C ALA A 251 -20.99 -4.77 -7.75
N PRO A 252 -21.09 -3.63 -7.04
CA PRO A 252 -20.16 -2.51 -7.22
C PRO A 252 -18.74 -2.96 -6.85
N GLY A 253 -17.80 -2.80 -7.78
CA GLY A 253 -16.38 -3.13 -7.60
C GLY A 253 -15.54 -2.00 -7.01
N GLY A 254 -16.13 -0.83 -6.76
CA GLY A 254 -15.45 0.35 -6.23
C GLY A 254 -16.42 1.30 -5.53
N ASP A 255 -15.93 2.48 -5.18
CA ASP A 255 -16.66 3.47 -4.41
C ASP A 255 -17.95 3.93 -5.14
N VAL A 256 -19.04 4.04 -4.38
CA VAL A 256 -20.31 4.58 -4.82
C VAL A 256 -20.33 6.07 -4.49
N ASP A 257 -20.12 6.90 -5.50
CA ASP A 257 -20.06 8.35 -5.37
C ASP A 257 -21.46 8.94 -5.17
N ILE A 258 -21.74 9.49 -3.98
CA ILE A 258 -23.01 10.14 -3.63
C ILE A 258 -22.81 11.64 -3.49
N LEU A 259 -23.65 12.42 -4.16
CA LEU A 259 -23.80 13.85 -3.91
C LEU A 259 -25.02 14.08 -3.02
N VAL A 260 -24.85 14.82 -1.93
CA VAL A 260 -25.93 15.16 -0.99
C VAL A 260 -25.97 16.67 -0.73
N ALA A 261 -27.15 17.22 -0.46
CA ALA A 261 -27.27 18.60 -0.03
C ALA A 261 -26.50 18.82 1.29
N PRO A 262 -25.79 19.95 1.46
CA PRO A 262 -25.06 20.22 2.70
C PRO A 262 -25.91 20.14 3.97
N SER A 263 -27.19 20.54 3.90
CA SER A 263 -28.15 20.48 5.01
C SER A 263 -28.50 19.05 5.42
N ASP A 264 -28.49 18.12 4.47
CA ASP A 264 -29.03 16.77 4.65
C ASP A 264 -27.92 15.73 4.83
N ALA A 265 -26.66 16.16 4.83
CA ALA A 265 -25.53 15.25 4.91
C ALA A 265 -25.43 14.51 6.25
N HIS A 266 -25.87 15.15 7.35
CA HIS A 266 -26.02 14.48 8.65
C HIS A 266 -27.14 13.45 8.63
N ALA A 267 -28.31 13.80 8.08
CA ALA A 267 -29.43 12.87 7.94
C ALA A 267 -29.05 11.65 7.07
N LEU A 268 -28.29 11.85 5.98
CA LEU A 268 -27.77 10.74 5.17
C LEU A 268 -26.87 9.82 6.00
N ARG A 269 -25.97 10.38 6.81
CA ARG A 269 -25.08 9.60 7.67
C ARG A 269 -25.87 8.77 8.67
N ASP A 270 -26.90 9.34 9.30
CA ASP A 270 -27.71 8.66 10.30
C ASP A 270 -28.51 7.52 9.66
N VAL A 271 -29.16 7.77 8.52
CA VAL A 271 -29.86 6.71 7.76
C VAL A 271 -28.90 5.62 7.31
N ALA A 272 -27.68 5.98 6.87
CA ALA A 272 -26.68 5.00 6.50
C ALA A 272 -26.22 4.15 7.70
N ALA A 273 -26.12 4.75 8.89
CA ALA A 273 -25.79 4.03 10.12
C ALA A 273 -26.86 2.99 10.48
N ASP A 274 -28.14 3.32 10.33
CA ASP A 274 -29.27 2.39 10.53
C ASP A 274 -29.21 1.19 9.57
N HIS A 275 -28.57 1.36 8.42
CA HIS A 275 -28.34 0.31 7.42
C HIS A 275 -26.95 -0.34 7.49
N GLY A 276 -26.23 -0.17 8.60
CA GLY A 276 -24.96 -0.87 8.87
C GLY A 276 -23.74 -0.24 8.21
N PHE A 277 -23.81 1.01 7.77
CA PHE A 277 -22.63 1.77 7.34
C PHE A 277 -21.99 2.50 8.51
N VAL A 278 -20.66 2.56 8.52
CA VAL A 278 -19.91 3.29 9.55
C VAL A 278 -18.95 4.28 8.90
N ALA A 279 -18.89 5.48 9.47
CA ALA A 279 -18.01 6.53 9.02
C ALA A 279 -16.54 6.24 9.34
N LEU A 280 -15.68 6.41 8.34
CA LEU A 280 -14.26 6.17 8.47
C LEU A 280 -13.59 7.25 9.37
N PRO A 281 -12.75 6.90 10.34
CA PRO A 281 -12.15 7.88 11.25
C PRO A 281 -11.32 8.98 10.56
N GLY A 282 -11.73 10.23 10.76
CA GLY A 282 -11.15 11.42 10.13
C GLY A 282 -11.66 11.71 8.71
N TRP A 283 -12.67 10.96 8.28
CA TRP A 283 -13.51 11.18 7.09
C TRP A 283 -14.97 11.01 7.48
N ASP A 284 -15.35 11.61 8.62
CA ASP A 284 -16.62 11.40 9.31
C ASP A 284 -17.59 12.57 9.14
N SER A 285 -17.15 13.67 8.54
CA SER A 285 -18.01 14.81 8.26
C SER A 285 -17.80 15.34 6.84
N PRO A 286 -18.84 15.90 6.21
CA PRO A 286 -18.71 16.61 4.95
C PRO A 286 -17.65 17.73 5.03
N PRO A 287 -16.95 18.03 3.93
CA PRO A 287 -17.16 17.54 2.55
C PRO A 287 -16.53 16.18 2.25
N ASP A 288 -15.87 15.58 3.24
CA ASP A 288 -14.96 14.44 3.12
C ASP A 288 -15.54 13.25 3.92
N LEU A 289 -16.79 12.84 3.65
CA LEU A 289 -17.49 11.78 4.38
C LEU A 289 -17.35 10.45 3.62
N ILE A 290 -16.69 9.47 4.22
CA ILE A 290 -16.56 8.11 3.67
C ILE A 290 -17.26 7.14 4.61
N LEU A 291 -18.24 6.43 4.08
CA LEU A 291 -19.01 5.41 4.79
C LEU A 291 -18.66 4.03 4.24
N VAL A 292 -18.43 3.06 5.12
CA VAL A 292 -18.06 1.69 4.73
C VAL A 292 -19.00 0.70 5.39
N SER A 293 -19.36 -0.36 4.68
CA SER A 293 -20.10 -1.52 5.18
C SER A 293 -19.55 -2.79 4.55
N TYR A 294 -19.69 -3.91 5.26
CA TYR A 294 -19.38 -5.24 4.75
C TYR A 294 -20.66 -6.08 4.74
N ASP A 295 -21.04 -6.56 3.56
CA ASP A 295 -22.19 -7.45 3.39
C ASP A 295 -21.71 -8.90 3.38
N ARG A 296 -21.99 -9.63 4.48
CA ARG A 296 -21.59 -11.03 4.65
C ARG A 296 -22.18 -11.96 3.57
N PRO A 297 -23.48 -11.90 3.23
CA PRO A 297 -24.07 -12.82 2.23
C PRO A 297 -23.45 -12.72 0.84
N SER A 298 -23.15 -11.50 0.36
CA SER A 298 -22.45 -11.32 -0.92
C SER A 298 -20.93 -11.38 -0.80
N GLY A 299 -20.39 -11.33 0.43
CA GLY A 299 -18.96 -11.26 0.71
C GLY A 299 -18.28 -9.98 0.20
N ARG A 300 -19.03 -8.88 0.07
CA ARG A 300 -18.58 -7.63 -0.58
C ARG A 300 -18.46 -6.46 0.38
N TRP A 301 -17.50 -5.60 0.06
CA TRP A 301 -17.33 -4.29 0.69
C TRP A 301 -18.10 -3.24 -0.10
N LEU A 302 -18.91 -2.47 0.61
CA LEU A 302 -19.66 -1.34 0.08
C LEU A 302 -19.05 -0.07 0.65
N VAL A 303 -18.56 0.81 -0.22
CA VAL A 303 -17.94 2.08 0.15
C VAL A 303 -18.74 3.20 -0.49
N LEU A 304 -19.24 4.14 0.33
CA LEU A 304 -19.91 5.34 -0.14
C LEU A 304 -18.96 6.53 0.04
N ASP A 305 -18.68 7.22 -1.06
CA ASP A 305 -17.97 8.49 -1.04
C ASP A 305 -19.01 9.62 -1.10
N VAL A 306 -19.27 10.26 0.04
CA VAL A 306 -20.34 11.24 0.19
C VAL A 306 -19.76 12.65 0.11
N SER A 307 -20.10 13.32 -0.99
CA SER A 307 -19.70 14.68 -1.31
C SER A 307 -20.86 15.66 -1.15
N THR A 308 -20.59 16.87 -0.66
CA THR A 308 -21.56 17.98 -0.63
C THR A 308 -21.33 19.01 -1.73
N ALA A 309 -20.27 18.82 -2.52
CA ALA A 309 -19.91 19.69 -3.63
C ALA A 309 -19.32 18.87 -4.77
N VAL A 310 -19.57 19.31 -6.01
CA VAL A 310 -18.92 18.73 -7.19
C VAL A 310 -17.49 19.24 -7.25
N SER A 311 -16.53 18.34 -7.03
CA SER A 311 -15.11 18.66 -6.97
C SER A 311 -14.29 17.68 -7.80
N PHE A 312 -13.11 18.14 -8.24
CA PHE A 312 -12.20 17.36 -9.10
C PHE A 312 -10.76 17.44 -8.56
N ARG A 313 -9.94 16.45 -8.90
CA ARG A 313 -8.55 16.31 -8.47
C ARG A 313 -7.65 17.37 -9.09
N VAL A 314 -7.91 17.76 -10.34
CA VAL A 314 -7.12 18.80 -11.03
C VAL A 314 -8.02 19.96 -11.47
N PRO A 315 -7.80 21.17 -10.95
CA PRO A 315 -6.83 21.53 -9.91
C PRO A 315 -7.32 21.19 -8.48
N ARG A 316 -6.40 20.81 -7.58
CA ARG A 316 -6.73 20.33 -6.22
C ARG A 316 -7.61 21.28 -5.44
N ALA A 317 -8.65 20.75 -4.79
CA ALA A 317 -9.63 21.52 -4.01
C ALA A 317 -10.42 22.55 -4.83
N TRP A 318 -10.54 22.36 -6.15
CA TRP A 318 -11.47 23.14 -6.97
C TRP A 318 -12.86 22.56 -6.80
N ARG A 319 -13.86 23.44 -6.69
CA ARG A 319 -15.27 23.08 -6.66
C ARG A 319 -15.97 23.85 -7.75
N LEU A 320 -16.88 23.17 -8.45
CA LEU A 320 -17.73 23.84 -9.43
C LEU A 320 -18.87 24.53 -8.67
N ALA A 321 -18.84 25.86 -8.63
CA ALA A 321 -19.82 26.67 -7.89
C ALA A 321 -21.24 26.43 -8.44
N GLY A 322 -22.23 26.29 -7.55
CA GLY A 322 -23.64 26.07 -7.91
C GLY A 322 -23.97 24.67 -8.47
N ALA A 323 -22.98 23.92 -8.96
CA ALA A 323 -23.20 22.62 -9.61
C ALA A 323 -23.91 21.60 -8.73
N ALA A 324 -23.58 21.52 -7.44
CA ALA A 324 -24.23 20.59 -6.54
C ALA A 324 -25.74 20.86 -6.42
N HIS A 325 -26.12 22.14 -6.32
CA HIS A 325 -27.53 22.54 -6.24
C HIS A 325 -28.27 22.25 -7.55
N GLU A 326 -27.68 22.58 -8.71
CA GLU A 326 -28.29 22.28 -10.00
C GLU A 326 -28.51 20.78 -10.23
N VAL A 327 -27.49 19.97 -9.95
CA VAL A 327 -27.54 18.52 -10.13
C VAL A 327 -28.60 17.89 -9.23
N LEU A 328 -28.68 18.31 -7.96
CA LEU A 328 -29.67 17.81 -7.02
C LEU A 328 -31.10 18.21 -7.39
N ASN A 329 -31.31 19.39 -7.98
CA ASN A 329 -32.64 19.83 -8.40
C ASN A 329 -33.10 19.16 -9.69
N ARG A 330 -32.18 18.76 -10.58
CA ARG A 330 -32.47 18.08 -11.85
C ARG A 330 -32.32 16.56 -11.79
N ARG A 331 -32.21 15.97 -10.60
CA ARG A 331 -32.09 14.51 -10.41
C ARG A 331 -33.36 13.79 -10.86
N ARG A 332 -33.22 12.53 -11.30
CA ARG A 332 -34.31 11.67 -11.76
C ARG A 332 -34.20 10.27 -11.14
N PRO A 333 -35.33 9.63 -10.79
CA PRO A 333 -35.32 8.23 -10.41
C PRO A 333 -35.02 7.35 -11.63
N ARG A 334 -34.24 6.29 -11.43
CA ARG A 334 -33.89 5.30 -12.46
C ARG A 334 -33.55 3.98 -11.79
N ASP A 335 -34.27 2.91 -12.11
CA ASP A 335 -33.97 1.53 -11.68
C ASP A 335 -33.74 1.37 -10.15
N GLY A 336 -34.52 2.07 -9.34
CA GLY A 336 -34.39 2.06 -7.87
C GLY A 336 -33.22 2.90 -7.33
N MET A 337 -32.61 3.74 -8.17
CA MET A 337 -31.57 4.71 -7.84
C MET A 337 -32.05 6.13 -8.15
N VAL A 338 -31.34 7.13 -7.63
CA VAL A 338 -31.51 8.53 -8.01
C VAL A 338 -30.24 8.98 -8.71
N VAL A 339 -30.39 9.45 -9.95
CA VAL A 339 -29.28 9.79 -10.85
C VAL A 339 -29.43 11.22 -11.38
N PRO A 340 -28.35 11.86 -11.87
CA PRO A 340 -28.44 13.18 -12.48
C PRO A 340 -29.23 13.12 -13.79
N SER A 341 -29.75 14.26 -14.25
CA SER A 341 -30.26 14.38 -15.62
C SER A 341 -29.20 13.95 -16.64
N ASP A 342 -29.58 13.44 -17.81
CA ASP A 342 -28.62 12.90 -18.79
C ASP A 342 -27.54 13.92 -19.20
N GLY A 343 -27.92 15.20 -19.32
CA GLY A 343 -26.96 16.29 -19.56
C GLY A 343 -25.99 16.51 -18.40
N ASP A 344 -26.47 16.48 -17.15
CA ASP A 344 -25.60 16.59 -15.98
C ASP A 344 -24.69 15.37 -15.83
N ALA A 345 -25.22 14.16 -16.08
CA ALA A 345 -24.48 12.91 -16.07
C ALA A 345 -23.35 12.92 -17.11
N PHE A 346 -23.61 13.44 -18.33
CA PHE A 346 -22.59 13.64 -19.36
C PHE A 346 -21.43 14.51 -18.83
N TRP A 347 -21.72 15.70 -18.30
CA TRP A 347 -20.68 16.63 -17.87
C TRP A 347 -19.94 16.16 -16.63
N LEU A 348 -20.63 15.56 -15.64
CA LEU A 348 -19.98 14.99 -14.46
C LEU A 348 -19.00 13.87 -14.85
N LEU A 349 -19.40 13.00 -15.78
CA LEU A 349 -18.56 11.91 -16.29
C LEU A 349 -17.39 12.43 -17.12
N LEU A 350 -17.65 13.39 -18.03
CA LEU A 350 -16.62 13.95 -18.90
C LEU A 350 -15.58 14.72 -18.10
N LEU A 351 -16.01 15.61 -17.19
CA LEU A 351 -15.10 16.37 -16.34
C LEU A 351 -14.30 15.46 -15.41
N HIS A 352 -14.88 14.38 -14.89
CA HIS A 352 -14.12 13.37 -14.14
C HIS A 352 -13.02 12.73 -15.00
N CYS A 353 -13.33 12.30 -16.21
CA CYS A 353 -12.34 11.74 -17.13
C CYS A 353 -11.22 12.75 -17.46
N LEU A 354 -11.58 14.00 -17.74
CA LEU A 354 -10.63 15.03 -18.17
C LEU A 354 -9.80 15.61 -17.02
N LEU A 355 -10.43 15.92 -15.88
CA LEU A 355 -9.80 16.60 -14.74
C LEU A 355 -9.22 15.63 -13.71
N ASP A 356 -9.73 14.40 -13.58
CA ASP A 356 -9.19 13.43 -12.62
C ASP A 356 -8.26 12.41 -13.28
N LYS A 357 -8.61 11.93 -14.48
CA LYS A 357 -7.85 10.90 -15.19
C LYS A 357 -6.94 11.46 -16.29
N GLY A 358 -7.19 12.68 -16.77
CA GLY A 358 -6.45 13.31 -17.87
C GLY A 358 -6.72 12.72 -19.26
N ARG A 359 -7.61 11.72 -19.35
CA ARG A 359 -8.00 10.99 -20.57
C ARG A 359 -9.35 10.31 -20.37
N VAL A 360 -10.02 9.94 -21.46
CA VAL A 360 -11.26 9.17 -21.41
C VAL A 360 -10.96 7.66 -21.47
N PRO A 361 -11.26 6.88 -20.41
CA PRO A 361 -11.06 5.43 -20.41
C PRO A 361 -12.00 4.71 -21.40
N ALA A 362 -11.53 3.66 -22.06
CA ALA A 362 -12.30 2.90 -23.07
C ALA A 362 -13.68 2.43 -22.57
N HIS A 363 -13.75 1.88 -21.36
CA HIS A 363 -15.02 1.40 -20.76
C HIS A 363 -16.07 2.51 -20.52
N ARG A 364 -15.69 3.80 -20.59
CA ARG A 364 -16.61 4.96 -20.42
C ARG A 364 -16.94 5.66 -21.74
N GLN A 365 -16.30 5.30 -22.84
CA GLN A 365 -16.48 5.95 -24.14
C GLN A 365 -17.90 5.77 -24.68
N ALA A 366 -18.41 4.53 -24.64
CA ALA A 366 -19.78 4.23 -25.07
C ALA A 366 -20.84 5.01 -24.26
N GLN A 367 -20.66 5.08 -22.93
CA GLN A 367 -21.54 5.84 -22.04
C GLN A 367 -21.47 7.36 -22.30
N LEU A 368 -20.26 7.90 -22.54
CA LEU A 368 -20.11 9.32 -22.88
C LEU A 368 -20.74 9.65 -24.22
N ARG A 369 -20.61 8.77 -25.21
CA ARG A 369 -21.21 8.93 -26.54
C ARG A 369 -22.73 8.96 -26.44
N SER A 370 -23.34 8.02 -25.72
CA SER A 370 -24.80 7.97 -25.58
C SER A 370 -25.39 9.19 -24.87
N LEU A 371 -24.67 9.73 -23.87
CA LEU A 371 -25.11 10.92 -23.12
C LEU A 371 -24.77 12.25 -23.83
N ALA A 372 -23.87 12.26 -24.80
CA ALA A 372 -23.38 13.49 -25.43
C ALA A 372 -24.49 14.32 -26.08
N GLY A 373 -25.51 13.66 -26.64
CA GLY A 373 -26.67 14.34 -27.23
C GLY A 373 -27.44 15.19 -26.22
N ALA A 374 -27.53 14.76 -24.96
CA ALA A 374 -28.23 15.50 -23.90
C ALA A 374 -27.37 16.61 -23.25
N GLY A 375 -26.08 16.72 -23.60
CA GLY A 375 -25.13 17.61 -22.94
C GLY A 375 -25.49 19.10 -22.99
N HIS A 376 -26.30 19.54 -23.96
CA HIS A 376 -26.74 20.94 -24.10
C HIS A 376 -27.74 21.36 -23.01
N SER A 377 -28.42 20.39 -22.39
CA SER A 377 -29.43 20.65 -21.35
C SER A 377 -28.83 21.03 -19.99
N SER A 378 -27.52 20.85 -19.82
CA SER A 378 -26.81 21.09 -18.58
C SER A 378 -25.96 22.36 -18.64
N ARG A 379 -25.98 23.13 -17.56
CA ARG A 379 -25.17 24.35 -17.41
C ARG A 379 -23.76 24.06 -16.88
N LEU A 380 -23.48 22.80 -16.48
CA LEU A 380 -22.19 22.41 -15.91
C LEU A 380 -21.03 22.62 -16.89
N GLY A 381 -21.25 22.32 -18.18
CA GLY A 381 -20.26 22.57 -19.22
C GLY A 381 -19.91 24.04 -19.35
N THR A 382 -20.93 24.90 -19.42
CA THR A 382 -20.76 26.36 -19.48
C THR A 382 -20.02 26.88 -18.26
N ALA A 383 -20.42 26.45 -17.05
CA ALA A 383 -19.77 26.85 -15.81
C ALA A 383 -18.28 26.42 -15.78
N ALA A 384 -17.97 25.20 -16.22
CA ALA A 384 -16.59 24.70 -16.26
C ALA A 384 -15.74 25.47 -17.28
N CYS A 385 -16.26 25.74 -18.47
CA CYS A 385 -15.59 26.51 -19.51
C CYS A 385 -15.37 27.97 -19.12
N LEU A 386 -16.35 28.61 -18.48
CA LEU A 386 -16.23 29.97 -17.93
C LEU A 386 -15.15 30.03 -16.84
N ALA A 387 -15.12 29.04 -15.94
CA ALA A 387 -14.07 28.94 -14.92
C ALA A 387 -12.65 28.80 -15.52
N ALA A 388 -12.53 28.23 -16.72
CA ALA A 388 -11.27 28.15 -17.46
C ALA A 388 -10.94 29.42 -18.27
N GLY A 389 -11.85 30.40 -18.32
CA GLY A 389 -11.69 31.67 -19.04
C GLY A 389 -12.38 31.75 -20.39
N GLY A 390 -13.37 30.89 -20.68
CA GLY A 390 -14.26 31.02 -21.84
C GLY A 390 -13.65 30.71 -23.22
N ARG A 391 -12.38 30.30 -23.28
CA ARG A 391 -11.68 30.01 -24.56
C ARG A 391 -12.09 28.68 -25.22
N LEU A 392 -12.81 27.84 -24.50
CA LEU A 392 -13.31 26.54 -24.96
C LEU A 392 -14.82 26.60 -24.85
N ALA A 393 -15.52 26.36 -25.95
CA ALA A 393 -16.97 26.34 -25.92
C ALA A 393 -17.47 24.94 -25.49
N PRO A 394 -18.52 24.84 -24.65
CA PRO A 394 -19.07 23.54 -24.26
C PRO A 394 -19.47 22.67 -25.45
N ILE A 395 -19.95 23.29 -26.53
CA ILE A 395 -20.34 22.60 -27.77
C ILE A 395 -19.17 21.90 -28.46
N GLU A 396 -17.95 22.42 -28.35
CA GLU A 396 -16.77 21.79 -28.95
C GLU A 396 -16.45 20.47 -28.24
N LEU A 397 -16.53 20.45 -26.91
CA LEU A 397 -16.33 19.25 -26.10
C LEU A 397 -17.41 18.20 -26.41
N MET A 398 -18.66 18.64 -26.54
CA MET A 398 -19.76 17.75 -26.92
C MET A 398 -19.56 17.17 -28.32
N ARG A 399 -19.24 17.99 -29.33
CA ARG A 399 -18.98 17.53 -30.70
C ARG A 399 -17.83 16.55 -30.76
N ALA A 400 -16.75 16.79 -30.01
CA ALA A 400 -15.62 15.86 -29.92
C ALA A 400 -16.03 14.52 -29.30
N ALA A 401 -16.93 14.51 -28.29
CA ALA A 401 -17.48 13.28 -27.73
C ALA A 401 -18.40 12.52 -28.71
N VAL A 402 -19.24 13.25 -29.47
CA VAL A 402 -20.12 12.65 -30.50
C VAL A 402 -19.31 12.05 -31.64
N ARG A 403 -18.21 12.70 -32.05
CA ARG A 403 -17.29 12.24 -33.10
C ARG A 403 -16.27 11.21 -32.61
N GLU A 404 -16.33 10.81 -31.34
CA GLU A 404 -15.39 9.87 -30.72
C GLU A 404 -13.91 10.31 -30.79
N ASP A 405 -13.66 11.63 -30.87
CA ASP A 405 -12.30 12.17 -30.87
C ASP A 405 -11.78 12.30 -29.42
N TRP A 406 -11.51 11.14 -28.81
CA TRP A 406 -11.06 11.02 -27.42
C TRP A 406 -9.68 11.66 -27.20
N SER A 407 -8.85 11.73 -28.25
CA SER A 407 -7.52 12.37 -28.22
C SER A 407 -7.64 13.89 -28.16
N ALA A 408 -8.50 14.49 -28.99
CA ALA A 408 -8.81 15.91 -28.90
C ALA A 408 -9.44 16.27 -27.56
N LEU A 409 -10.40 15.46 -27.06
CA LEU A 409 -10.97 15.66 -25.73
C LEU A 409 -9.90 15.68 -24.63
N GLY A 410 -8.92 14.78 -24.67
CA GLY A 410 -7.79 14.79 -23.74
C GLY A 410 -6.95 16.08 -23.82
N LYS A 411 -6.68 16.59 -25.03
CA LYS A 411 -5.99 17.89 -25.24
C LYS A 411 -6.81 19.06 -24.70
N MET A 412 -8.11 19.08 -24.96
CA MET A 412 -9.05 20.10 -24.48
C MET A 412 -9.17 20.06 -22.95
N GLY A 413 -9.20 18.88 -22.33
CA GLY A 413 -9.17 18.70 -20.88
C GLY A 413 -7.92 19.30 -20.22
N ARG A 414 -6.73 19.13 -20.83
CA ARG A 414 -5.49 19.77 -20.34
C ARG A 414 -5.55 21.29 -20.42
N ARG A 415 -6.14 21.84 -21.49
CA ARG A 415 -6.36 23.30 -21.64
C ARG A 415 -7.35 23.80 -20.59
N LEU A 416 -8.45 23.09 -20.36
CA LEU A 416 -9.44 23.38 -19.33
C LEU A 416 -8.80 23.43 -17.94
N ALA A 417 -8.07 22.37 -17.55
CA ALA A 417 -7.36 22.29 -16.27
C ALA A 417 -6.33 23.42 -16.09
N THR A 418 -5.62 23.78 -17.15
CA THR A 418 -4.63 24.88 -17.12
C THR A 418 -5.30 26.25 -16.99
N GLY A 419 -6.42 26.46 -17.68
CA GLY A 419 -7.23 27.68 -17.58
C GLY A 419 -7.75 27.89 -16.17
N ILE A 420 -8.36 26.85 -15.58
CA ILE A 420 -8.86 26.88 -14.20
C ILE A 420 -7.71 27.17 -13.23
N ARG A 421 -6.54 26.52 -13.39
CA ARG A 421 -5.38 26.73 -12.51
C ARG A 421 -4.89 28.18 -12.51
N ARG A 422 -4.80 28.81 -13.69
CA ARG A 422 -4.28 30.18 -13.85
C ARG A 422 -5.20 31.22 -13.20
N ARG A 423 -6.52 31.02 -13.30
CA ARG A 423 -7.54 31.99 -12.86
C ARG A 423 -7.98 31.82 -11.41
N ARG A 424 -7.43 30.85 -10.68
CA ARG A 424 -7.70 30.68 -9.25
C ARG A 424 -7.31 31.89 -8.43
N SER A 425 -8.26 32.34 -7.60
CA SER A 425 -8.04 33.36 -6.59
C SER A 425 -7.00 32.91 -5.55
N VAL A 426 -6.34 33.87 -4.89
CA VAL A 426 -5.40 33.61 -3.80
C VAL A 426 -6.09 32.87 -2.64
N ARG A 427 -7.35 33.22 -2.33
CA ARG A 427 -8.15 32.55 -1.29
C ARG A 427 -8.40 31.07 -1.59
N GLU A 428 -8.68 30.69 -2.83
CA GLU A 428 -8.85 29.28 -3.22
C GLU A 428 -7.54 28.49 -3.15
N ARG A 429 -6.40 29.13 -3.46
CA ARG A 429 -5.07 28.53 -3.31
C ARG A 429 -4.73 28.31 -1.83
N LEU A 430 -5.02 29.28 -0.98
CA LEU A 430 -4.81 29.18 0.47
C LEU A 430 -5.71 28.12 1.11
N ARG A 431 -7.00 28.05 0.74
CA ARG A 431 -7.91 26.99 1.19
C ARG A 431 -7.42 25.59 0.80
N ALA A 432 -6.90 25.43 -0.42
CA ALA A 432 -6.31 24.18 -0.89
C ALA A 432 -5.08 23.74 -0.05
N GLY A 433 -4.28 24.70 0.44
CA GLY A 433 -3.16 24.45 1.35
C GLY A 433 -3.60 24.18 2.79
N GLY A 434 -4.57 24.94 3.31
CA GLY A 434 -5.07 24.86 4.68
C GLY A 434 -5.75 23.53 5.04
N HIS A 435 -6.47 22.92 4.09
CA HIS A 435 -7.07 21.59 4.30
C HIS A 435 -6.01 20.50 4.57
N GLY A 436 -4.80 20.63 4.01
CA GLY A 436 -3.68 19.73 4.31
C GLY A 436 -3.18 19.88 5.74
N VAL A 437 -3.01 21.12 6.20
CA VAL A 437 -2.52 21.46 7.55
C VAL A 437 -3.52 21.03 8.63
N ALA A 438 -4.81 21.34 8.45
CA ALA A 438 -5.85 20.89 9.37
C ALA A 438 -5.94 19.35 9.47
N ARG A 439 -5.75 18.65 8.34
CA ARG A 439 -5.73 17.18 8.32
C ARG A 439 -4.50 16.59 9.00
N LEU A 440 -3.35 17.28 8.96
CA LEU A 440 -2.13 16.91 9.68
C LEU A 440 -2.28 17.15 11.19
N ALA A 441 -2.85 18.29 11.59
CA ALA A 441 -3.07 18.67 12.99
C ALA A 441 -4.04 17.72 13.72
N ARG A 442 -5.02 17.13 13.02
CA ARG A 442 -5.97 16.16 13.59
C ARG A 442 -5.42 14.73 13.70
N LYS A 443 -4.27 14.41 13.08
CA LYS A 443 -3.69 13.06 13.13
C LYS A 443 -3.46 12.50 14.53
N PRO A 444 -2.88 13.23 15.51
CA PRO A 444 -2.65 12.70 16.85
C PRO A 444 -3.95 12.30 17.56
N LEU A 445 -4.99 13.12 17.48
CA LEU A 445 -6.31 12.85 18.06
C LEU A 445 -6.99 11.60 17.45
N LEU A 446 -6.63 11.25 16.21
CA LEU A 446 -7.16 10.10 15.49
C LEU A 446 -6.37 8.81 15.72
N ILE A 447 -5.20 8.84 16.39
CA ILE A 447 -4.35 7.65 16.61
C ILE A 447 -5.12 6.50 17.28
N PRO A 448 -5.90 6.71 18.36
CA PRO A 448 -6.63 5.62 19.01
C PRO A 448 -7.70 5.00 18.10
N ARG A 449 -8.41 5.84 17.33
CA ARG A 449 -9.48 5.41 16.40
C ARG A 449 -8.95 4.81 15.10
N ARG A 450 -7.74 5.21 14.67
CA ARG A 450 -7.06 4.70 13.47
C ARG A 450 -6.17 3.51 13.74
N ARG A 451 -5.99 3.08 14.99
CA ARG A 451 -5.22 1.88 15.30
C ARG A 451 -5.90 0.67 14.65
N GLY A 452 -5.09 -0.13 13.97
CA GLY A 452 -5.50 -1.33 13.26
C GLY A 452 -5.97 -2.44 14.20
N ILE A 453 -6.44 -3.53 13.64
CA ILE A 453 -7.00 -4.67 14.37
C ILE A 453 -6.13 -5.91 14.18
N SER A 454 -5.96 -6.69 15.24
CA SER A 454 -5.29 -7.99 15.18
C SER A 454 -6.28 -9.14 15.18
N LEU A 455 -6.06 -10.05 14.23
CA LEU A 455 -6.79 -11.29 14.05
C LEU A 455 -5.81 -12.46 14.24
N ALA A 456 -6.11 -13.41 15.11
CA ALA A 456 -5.38 -14.67 15.21
C ALA A 456 -6.17 -15.81 14.57
N LEU A 457 -5.53 -16.58 13.70
CA LEU A 457 -6.13 -17.78 13.11
C LEU A 457 -5.61 -19.03 13.82
N LEU A 458 -6.53 -19.83 14.35
CA LEU A 458 -6.27 -21.01 15.17
C LEU A 458 -6.99 -22.22 14.60
N GLY A 459 -6.51 -23.42 14.94
CA GLY A 459 -7.12 -24.68 14.52
C GLY A 459 -6.06 -25.75 14.19
N PRO A 460 -6.48 -27.00 13.97
CA PRO A 460 -5.59 -28.12 13.66
C PRO A 460 -4.76 -27.91 12.38
N ASN A 461 -3.70 -28.69 12.18
CA ASN A 461 -3.01 -28.71 10.90
C ASN A 461 -3.96 -29.15 9.77
N GLY A 462 -3.78 -28.63 8.55
CA GLY A 462 -4.67 -28.97 7.43
C GLY A 462 -6.03 -28.25 7.36
N VAL A 463 -6.45 -27.54 8.41
CA VAL A 463 -7.77 -26.84 8.44
C VAL A 463 -7.91 -25.69 7.43
N GLY A 464 -6.80 -25.14 6.93
CA GLY A 464 -6.80 -24.03 5.96
C GLY A 464 -6.46 -22.65 6.52
N LYS A 465 -5.84 -22.55 7.72
CA LYS A 465 -5.45 -21.26 8.36
C LYS A 465 -4.74 -20.30 7.41
N SER A 466 -3.67 -20.75 6.75
CA SER A 466 -2.88 -19.90 5.85
C SER A 466 -3.67 -19.51 4.59
N THR A 467 -4.55 -20.39 4.09
CA THR A 467 -5.46 -20.11 2.96
C THR A 467 -6.45 -19.01 3.34
N ALA A 468 -7.09 -19.15 4.51
CA ALA A 468 -8.00 -18.14 5.05
C ALA A 468 -7.28 -16.80 5.31
N ALA A 469 -6.04 -16.83 5.81
CA ALA A 469 -5.24 -15.63 6.01
C ALA A 469 -5.03 -14.85 4.70
N VAL A 470 -4.66 -15.54 3.63
CA VAL A 470 -4.42 -14.95 2.30
C VAL A 470 -5.74 -14.46 1.70
N ALA A 471 -6.82 -15.24 1.81
CA ALA A 471 -8.13 -14.89 1.27
C ALA A 471 -8.73 -13.65 1.96
N VAL A 472 -8.58 -13.53 3.28
CA VAL A 472 -8.97 -12.31 4.01
C VAL A 472 -8.06 -11.15 3.59
N GLN A 473 -6.75 -11.36 3.49
CA GLN A 473 -5.80 -10.33 3.10
C GLN A 473 -6.10 -9.73 1.72
N SER A 474 -6.46 -10.55 0.74
CA SER A 474 -6.70 -10.14 -0.65
C SER A 474 -8.01 -9.37 -0.84
N CYS A 475 -9.01 -9.64 0.00
CA CYS A 475 -10.34 -9.01 -0.12
C CYS A 475 -10.58 -7.87 0.88
N PHE A 476 -9.69 -7.68 1.86
CA PHE A 476 -9.82 -6.59 2.83
C PHE A 476 -9.50 -5.23 2.16
N PRO A 477 -10.34 -4.20 2.29
CA PRO A 477 -10.19 -2.93 1.56
C PRO A 477 -9.05 -2.06 2.12
N PHE A 478 -8.56 -2.37 3.32
CA PHE A 478 -7.48 -1.63 3.98
C PHE A 478 -6.16 -2.39 3.93
N GLU A 479 -5.05 -1.69 4.17
CA GLU A 479 -3.72 -2.32 4.23
C GLU A 479 -3.69 -3.43 5.30
N SER A 480 -3.21 -4.61 4.90
CA SER A 480 -3.20 -5.82 5.74
C SER A 480 -1.83 -6.52 5.71
N ARG A 481 -1.44 -7.15 6.82
CA ARG A 481 -0.15 -7.87 6.96
C ARG A 481 -0.33 -9.18 7.71
N ILE A 482 0.19 -10.25 7.12
CA ILE A 482 0.27 -11.57 7.75
C ILE A 482 1.59 -11.66 8.54
N VAL A 483 1.52 -12.07 9.80
CA VAL A 483 2.68 -12.30 10.66
C VAL A 483 2.63 -13.73 11.17
N TYR A 484 3.60 -14.55 10.77
CA TYR A 484 3.66 -15.94 11.19
C TYR A 484 4.15 -16.06 12.64
N MET A 485 3.34 -16.65 13.51
CA MET A 485 3.64 -16.82 14.95
C MET A 485 3.87 -18.27 15.37
N GLY A 486 3.97 -19.20 14.42
CA GLY A 486 4.26 -20.60 14.74
C GLY A 486 5.54 -20.75 15.56
N ILE A 487 5.41 -21.52 16.64
CA ILE A 487 6.41 -21.71 17.71
C ILE A 487 7.32 -22.92 17.40
N TRP A 488 6.87 -23.82 16.50
CA TRP A 488 7.40 -25.18 16.39
C TRP A 488 8.26 -25.47 15.15
N LYS A 489 8.07 -24.75 14.04
CA LYS A 489 8.74 -25.04 12.73
C LYS A 489 10.26 -24.77 12.67
N ALA A 490 10.85 -24.20 13.73
CA ALA A 490 12.26 -23.82 13.73
C ALA A 490 13.16 -24.93 14.30
N ALA A 491 12.64 -25.76 15.20
CA ALA A 491 13.38 -26.84 15.86
C ALA A 491 13.89 -27.92 14.89
N ASP A 492 13.19 -28.16 13.77
CA ASP A 492 13.58 -29.18 12.77
C ASP A 492 14.86 -28.81 12.01
N ARG A 493 15.36 -27.57 12.15
CA ARG A 493 16.60 -27.09 11.49
C ARG A 493 17.80 -26.97 12.41
N ALA A 494 17.66 -27.20 13.71
CA ALA A 494 18.75 -27.06 14.66
C ALA A 494 19.77 -28.21 14.52
N ARG A 495 20.97 -27.91 14.03
CA ARG A 495 22.12 -28.83 14.04
C ARG A 495 22.71 -28.88 15.47
N GLY A 496 22.31 -29.87 16.27
CA GLY A 496 22.92 -30.20 17.57
C GLY A 496 22.12 -29.80 18.82
N ARG A 497 22.32 -30.53 19.94
CA ARG A 497 21.55 -30.40 21.19
C ARG A 497 21.67 -29.02 21.87
N ALA A 498 22.87 -28.44 21.86
CA ALA A 498 23.11 -27.12 22.46
C ALA A 498 22.38 -25.99 21.69
N MET A 499 22.39 -26.04 20.36
CA MET A 499 21.68 -25.08 19.51
C MET A 499 20.17 -25.24 19.64
N ALA A 500 19.67 -26.46 19.78
CA ALA A 500 18.26 -26.71 20.08
C ALA A 500 17.83 -26.13 21.44
N ALA A 501 18.66 -26.26 22.48
CA ALA A 501 18.39 -25.67 23.80
C ALA A 501 18.41 -24.13 23.76
N LEU A 502 19.40 -23.54 23.10
CA LEU A 502 19.48 -22.09 22.90
C LEU A 502 18.26 -21.55 22.13
N GLU A 503 17.81 -22.27 21.12
CA GLU A 503 16.63 -21.90 20.34
C GLU A 503 15.36 -21.96 21.20
N ILE A 504 15.20 -22.97 22.06
CA ILE A 504 14.08 -23.05 23.01
C ILE A 504 14.08 -21.85 23.96
N LEU A 505 15.25 -21.46 24.48
CA LEU A 505 15.40 -20.29 25.36
C LEU A 505 15.16 -18.95 24.63
N ALA A 506 15.51 -18.84 23.35
CA ALA A 506 15.34 -17.63 22.55
C ALA A 506 13.92 -17.44 21.94
N ARG A 507 13.02 -18.44 22.05
CA ARG A 507 11.65 -18.38 21.53
C ARG A 507 10.82 -17.22 22.07
N PRO A 508 10.77 -16.92 23.38
CA PRO A 508 10.04 -15.77 23.91
C PRO A 508 10.50 -14.45 23.27
N LEU A 509 11.82 -14.26 23.13
CA LEU A 509 12.38 -13.07 22.46
C LEU A 509 11.95 -12.97 21.00
N THR A 510 11.93 -14.11 20.29
CA THR A 510 11.48 -14.17 18.89
C THR A 510 10.00 -13.81 18.76
N ILE A 511 9.16 -14.33 19.67
CA ILE A 511 7.72 -14.03 19.72
C ILE A 511 7.51 -12.54 20.01
N TRP A 512 8.23 -11.97 20.99
CA TRP A 512 8.20 -10.55 21.31
C TRP A 512 8.61 -9.67 20.12
N ARG A 513 9.70 -10.03 19.41
CA ARG A 513 10.12 -9.29 18.21
C ARG A 513 9.03 -9.29 17.14
N ARG A 514 8.41 -10.44 16.87
CA ARG A 514 7.29 -10.54 15.91
C ARG A 514 6.07 -9.76 16.39
N TYR A 515 5.81 -9.73 17.69
CA TYR A 515 4.70 -8.98 18.29
C TYR A 515 4.94 -7.47 18.19
N LEU A 516 6.16 -6.98 18.45
CA LEU A 516 6.53 -5.57 18.27
C LEU A 516 6.39 -5.13 16.80
N LEU A 517 6.79 -5.98 15.85
CA LEU A 517 6.55 -5.75 14.43
C LEU A 517 5.05 -5.66 14.10
N ALA A 518 4.23 -6.54 14.69
CA ALA A 518 2.78 -6.46 14.58
C ALA A 518 2.23 -5.17 15.19
N GLN A 519 2.73 -4.73 16.35
CA GLN A 519 2.33 -3.46 16.97
C GLN A 519 2.66 -2.26 16.08
N TYR A 520 3.83 -2.26 15.44
CA TYR A 520 4.17 -1.24 14.45
C TYR A 520 3.14 -1.16 13.31
N HIS A 521 2.69 -2.31 12.79
CA HIS A 521 1.65 -2.35 11.76
C HIS A 521 0.27 -1.94 12.27
N LEU A 522 -0.11 -2.35 13.49
CA LEU A 522 -1.35 -1.93 14.13
C LEU A 522 -1.37 -0.41 14.37
N MET A 523 -0.27 0.19 14.83
CA MET A 523 -0.18 1.65 15.01
C MET A 523 -0.34 2.43 13.69
N ARG A 524 -0.05 1.81 12.54
CA ARG A 524 -0.26 2.38 11.21
C ARG A 524 -1.68 2.19 10.67
N GLY A 525 -2.57 1.56 11.42
CA GLY A 525 -3.95 1.31 11.03
C GLY A 525 -4.17 0.08 10.15
N ARG A 526 -3.24 -0.88 10.17
CA ARG A 526 -3.32 -2.09 9.34
C ARG A 526 -4.06 -3.22 10.05
N LEU A 527 -4.73 -4.06 9.27
CA LEU A 527 -5.15 -5.38 9.75
C LEU A 527 -3.89 -6.26 9.89
N VAL A 528 -3.67 -6.83 11.07
CA VAL A 528 -2.59 -7.80 11.30
C VAL A 528 -3.20 -9.18 11.51
N ILE A 529 -2.88 -10.11 10.62
CA ILE A 529 -3.35 -11.49 10.68
C ILE A 529 -2.20 -12.35 11.21
N PHE A 530 -2.37 -12.95 12.38
CA PHE A 530 -1.45 -13.91 12.94
C PHE A 530 -1.77 -15.31 12.40
N ASP A 531 -0.84 -15.87 11.62
CA ASP A 531 -0.89 -17.28 11.25
C ASP A 531 -0.28 -18.09 12.41
N ARG A 532 -1.14 -18.80 13.13
CA ARG A 532 -0.91 -19.38 14.47
C ARG A 532 -0.76 -18.30 15.55
N TYR A 533 -0.87 -18.67 16.82
CA TYR A 533 -0.71 -17.73 17.93
C TYR A 533 -0.24 -18.43 19.21
N VAL A 534 0.16 -17.67 20.23
CA VAL A 534 0.61 -18.25 21.52
C VAL A 534 -0.46 -19.06 22.25
N TYR A 535 -1.72 -18.94 21.84
CA TYR A 535 -2.79 -19.81 22.35
C TYR A 535 -2.60 -21.29 22.01
N GLU A 536 -1.75 -21.63 21.03
CA GLU A 536 -1.32 -23.03 20.84
C GLU A 536 -0.60 -23.57 22.09
N ALA A 537 0.03 -22.72 22.91
CA ALA A 537 0.66 -23.14 24.17
C ALA A 537 -0.36 -23.41 25.30
N LEU A 538 -1.63 -23.04 25.14
CA LEU A 538 -2.69 -23.43 26.10
C LEU A 538 -3.15 -24.89 25.89
N LEU A 539 -2.71 -25.53 24.81
CA LEU A 539 -2.98 -26.94 24.52
C LEU A 539 -2.10 -27.85 25.40
N PRO A 540 -2.61 -29.01 25.83
CA PRO A 540 -1.87 -29.92 26.69
C PRO A 540 -0.57 -30.41 26.00
N PRO A 541 0.59 -30.31 26.67
CA PRO A 541 1.85 -30.71 26.07
C PRO A 541 1.95 -32.22 25.91
N ARG A 542 2.44 -32.66 24.75
CA ARG A 542 2.70 -34.08 24.47
C ARG A 542 3.92 -34.58 25.26
N PRO A 543 3.92 -35.85 25.75
CA PRO A 543 5.08 -36.46 26.41
C PRO A 543 6.32 -36.49 25.48
N PRO A 544 7.55 -36.64 26.02
CA PRO A 544 7.95 -36.72 27.44
C PRO A 544 8.04 -35.34 28.13
N LEU A 545 8.31 -35.29 29.45
CA LEU A 545 8.53 -34.07 30.26
C LEU A 545 7.33 -33.10 30.35
N VAL A 546 6.13 -33.65 30.55
CA VAL A 546 4.87 -32.89 30.58
C VAL A 546 4.88 -31.75 31.61
N ALA A 547 5.44 -31.96 32.81
CA ALA A 547 5.47 -30.96 33.88
C ALA A 547 6.33 -29.72 33.52
N ALA A 548 7.57 -29.94 33.05
CA ALA A 548 8.45 -28.86 32.61
C ALA A 548 7.89 -28.13 31.37
N LYS A 549 7.31 -28.88 30.42
CA LYS A 549 6.63 -28.29 29.26
C LYS A 549 5.42 -27.44 29.68
N ARG A 550 4.63 -27.86 30.68
CA ARG A 550 3.49 -27.07 31.20
C ARG A 550 3.94 -25.72 31.74
N ALA A 551 5.00 -25.68 32.55
CA ALA A 551 5.53 -24.41 33.08
C ALA A 551 6.02 -23.49 31.96
N TYR A 552 6.78 -24.03 31.01
CA TYR A 552 7.25 -23.26 29.85
C TYR A 552 6.11 -22.78 28.94
N PHE A 553 5.09 -23.62 28.71
CA PHE A 553 3.92 -23.28 27.91
C PHE A 553 3.06 -22.22 28.58
N TRP A 554 2.96 -22.26 29.92
CA TRP A 554 2.30 -21.21 30.68
C TRP A 554 2.98 -19.86 30.47
N VAL A 555 4.33 -19.81 30.53
CA VAL A 555 5.09 -18.58 30.22
C VAL A 555 4.83 -18.13 28.79
N LEU A 556 4.86 -19.04 27.81
CA LEU A 556 4.59 -18.70 26.40
C LEU A 556 3.15 -18.19 26.16
N ALA A 557 2.16 -18.79 26.79
CA ALA A 557 0.76 -18.41 26.64
C ALA A 557 0.47 -17.02 27.24
N HIS A 558 1.23 -16.59 28.26
CA HIS A 558 1.05 -15.31 28.95
C HIS A 558 2.07 -14.25 28.56
N SER A 559 3.05 -14.56 27.71
CA SER A 559 4.14 -13.61 27.41
C SER A 559 3.77 -12.54 26.40
N ILE A 560 2.69 -12.69 25.62
CA ILE A 560 2.20 -11.61 24.75
C ILE A 560 0.73 -11.27 25.04
N PRO A 561 0.35 -9.97 24.93
CA PRO A 561 -1.03 -9.54 25.10
C PRO A 561 -2.00 -10.21 24.12
N ARG A 562 -3.25 -10.38 24.55
CA ARG A 562 -4.32 -11.03 23.76
C ARG A 562 -4.58 -10.31 22.42
N PRO A 563 -4.87 -11.04 21.32
CA PRO A 563 -5.31 -10.44 20.09
C PRO A 563 -6.74 -9.90 20.26
N GLN A 564 -7.14 -8.95 19.42
CA GLN A 564 -8.50 -8.42 19.51
C GLN A 564 -9.55 -9.41 19.01
N VAL A 565 -9.20 -10.22 18.00
CA VAL A 565 -10.04 -11.31 17.51
C VAL A 565 -9.18 -12.57 17.41
N ALA A 566 -9.72 -13.71 17.83
CA ALA A 566 -9.19 -15.03 17.53
C ALA A 566 -10.26 -15.87 16.82
N ALA A 567 -10.01 -16.26 15.58
CA ALA A 567 -10.89 -17.15 14.83
C ALA A 567 -10.35 -18.58 14.92
N VAL A 568 -11.13 -19.48 15.52
CA VAL A 568 -10.84 -20.90 15.64
C VAL A 568 -11.56 -21.63 14.52
N LEU A 569 -10.80 -22.13 13.54
CA LEU A 569 -11.35 -22.87 12.41
C LEU A 569 -11.66 -24.31 12.83
N ASP A 570 -12.91 -24.72 12.68
CA ASP A 570 -13.42 -26.03 13.04
C ASP A 570 -13.69 -26.87 11.79
N VAL A 571 -13.05 -28.03 11.67
CA VAL A 571 -13.33 -28.98 10.59
C VAL A 571 -13.10 -30.39 11.08
N ALA A 572 -13.89 -31.34 10.60
CA ALA A 572 -13.70 -32.76 10.92
C ALA A 572 -12.28 -33.23 10.58
N GLY A 573 -11.67 -34.03 11.45
CA GLY A 573 -10.31 -34.52 11.27
C GLY A 573 -10.09 -35.27 9.95
N SER A 574 -11.11 -36.00 9.48
CA SER A 574 -11.12 -36.68 8.17
C SER A 574 -11.00 -35.71 6.99
N VAL A 575 -11.70 -34.57 7.05
CA VAL A 575 -11.67 -33.53 6.01
C VAL A 575 -10.34 -32.77 6.04
N ALA A 576 -9.82 -32.45 7.23
CA ALA A 576 -8.49 -31.84 7.36
C ALA A 576 -7.38 -32.76 6.82
N TYR A 577 -7.46 -34.06 7.10
CA TYR A 577 -6.54 -35.06 6.57
C TYR A 577 -6.60 -35.14 5.04
N GLY A 578 -7.80 -35.15 4.46
CA GLY A 578 -7.99 -35.12 3.01
C GLY A 578 -7.39 -33.89 2.33
N ARG A 579 -7.36 -32.73 3.03
CA ARG A 579 -6.74 -31.48 2.53
C ARG A 579 -5.21 -31.49 2.65
N LYS A 580 -4.68 -32.01 3.76
CA LYS A 580 -3.25 -32.14 4.01
C LYS A 580 -3.00 -33.41 4.82
N GLN A 581 -2.43 -34.41 4.15
CA GLN A 581 -2.09 -35.73 4.72
C GLN A 581 -0.86 -35.67 5.64
N GLU A 582 -0.75 -34.63 6.48
CA GLU A 582 0.40 -34.40 7.36
C GLU A 582 0.28 -35.19 8.68
N ASN A 583 -0.93 -35.32 9.26
CA ASN A 583 -1.20 -35.99 10.54
C ASN A 583 -2.40 -36.95 10.41
N PRO A 584 -2.45 -38.09 11.15
CA PRO A 584 -3.59 -39.02 11.12
C PRO A 584 -4.93 -38.35 11.47
N ALA A 585 -6.02 -38.79 10.83
CA ALA A 585 -7.36 -38.21 11.04
C ALA A 585 -7.82 -38.25 12.52
N ALA A 586 -7.50 -39.32 13.25
CA ALA A 586 -7.83 -39.45 14.67
C ALA A 586 -7.07 -38.44 15.55
N GLU A 587 -5.81 -38.14 15.19
CA GLU A 587 -5.00 -37.12 15.88
C GLU A 587 -5.56 -35.72 15.61
N LEU A 588 -5.94 -35.44 14.36
CA LEU A 588 -6.57 -34.18 13.98
C LEU A 588 -7.92 -33.96 14.66
N GLU A 589 -8.71 -35.03 14.86
CA GLU A 589 -9.98 -34.95 15.59
C GLU A 589 -9.77 -34.67 17.08
N SER A 590 -8.73 -35.26 17.68
CA SER A 590 -8.31 -34.92 19.05
C SER A 590 -7.89 -33.44 19.15
N GLU A 591 -7.08 -32.96 18.19
CA GLU A 591 -6.70 -31.55 18.11
C GLU A 591 -7.91 -30.63 17.96
N ARG A 592 -8.84 -30.96 17.06
CA ARG A 592 -10.09 -30.22 16.83
C ARG A 592 -10.85 -30.01 18.14
N ARG A 593 -11.08 -31.08 18.91
CA ARG A 593 -11.76 -31.01 20.21
C ARG A 593 -11.06 -30.10 21.22
N MET A 594 -9.72 -30.05 21.19
CA MET A 594 -8.97 -29.13 22.06
C MET A 594 -9.11 -27.67 21.64
N TYR A 595 -9.05 -27.38 20.33
CA TYR A 595 -9.27 -26.03 19.81
C TYR A 595 -10.71 -25.55 20.04
N ALA A 596 -11.70 -26.43 19.91
CA ALA A 596 -13.12 -26.12 20.11
C ALA A 596 -13.44 -25.63 21.53
N ARG A 597 -12.62 -25.97 22.53
CA ARG A 597 -12.75 -25.50 23.92
C ARG A 597 -12.06 -24.16 24.20
N LEU A 598 -11.31 -23.59 23.24
CA LEU A 598 -10.63 -22.30 23.44
C LEU A 598 -11.59 -21.12 23.68
N PRO A 599 -12.77 -21.01 23.03
CA PRO A 599 -13.75 -19.97 23.31
C PRO A 599 -14.21 -19.92 24.78
N GLU A 600 -14.24 -21.06 25.49
CA GLU A 600 -14.58 -21.12 26.92
C GLU A 600 -13.53 -20.42 27.81
N ARG A 601 -12.27 -20.36 27.34
CA ARG A 601 -11.12 -19.81 28.10
C ARG A 601 -10.71 -18.42 27.63
N VAL A 602 -11.07 -18.04 26.41
CA VAL A 602 -10.65 -16.81 25.76
C VAL A 602 -11.88 -16.12 25.17
N SER A 603 -12.30 -15.02 25.80
CA SER A 603 -13.49 -14.27 25.38
C SER A 603 -13.39 -13.63 23.99
N SER A 604 -12.19 -13.50 23.42
CA SER A 604 -11.98 -13.01 22.05
C SER A 604 -11.92 -14.13 21.01
N ALA A 605 -12.08 -15.40 21.41
CA ALA A 605 -12.05 -16.54 20.51
C ALA A 605 -13.46 -16.93 20.05
N GLU A 606 -13.64 -17.03 18.75
CA GLU A 606 -14.91 -17.42 18.10
C GLU A 606 -14.67 -18.64 17.21
N LEU A 607 -15.58 -19.61 17.27
CA LEU A 607 -15.54 -20.82 16.46
C LEU A 607 -16.14 -20.52 15.07
N ILE A 608 -15.46 -20.96 14.01
CA ILE A 608 -15.90 -20.81 12.62
C ILE A 608 -15.89 -22.17 11.96
N ASP A 609 -17.03 -22.58 11.40
CA ASP A 609 -17.10 -23.80 10.61
C ASP A 609 -16.26 -23.64 9.33
N ALA A 610 -15.22 -24.46 9.21
CA ALA A 610 -14.31 -24.53 8.08
C ALA A 610 -14.54 -25.80 7.21
N GLY A 611 -15.64 -26.51 7.46
CA GLY A 611 -16.19 -27.56 6.60
C GLY A 611 -16.93 -27.02 5.38
N VAL A 612 -17.38 -25.77 5.42
CA VAL A 612 -18.00 -25.06 4.29
C VAL A 612 -16.97 -24.57 3.27
N ASP A 613 -17.46 -23.96 2.19
CA ASP A 613 -16.62 -23.37 1.14
C ASP A 613 -15.68 -22.28 1.67
N ALA A 614 -14.49 -22.18 1.06
CA ALA A 614 -13.44 -21.26 1.50
C ALA A 614 -13.88 -19.78 1.44
N ASP A 615 -14.76 -19.41 0.50
CA ASP A 615 -15.28 -18.05 0.40
C ASP A 615 -16.23 -17.71 1.55
N GLN A 616 -17.00 -18.69 2.04
CA GLN A 616 -17.86 -18.54 3.20
C GLN A 616 -17.03 -18.40 4.49
N VAL A 617 -15.99 -19.21 4.65
CA VAL A 617 -15.05 -19.09 5.79
C VAL A 617 -14.39 -17.71 5.81
N ARG A 618 -13.92 -17.23 4.65
CA ARG A 618 -13.37 -15.87 4.50
C ARG A 618 -14.40 -14.82 4.88
N ALA A 619 -15.65 -14.97 4.44
CA ALA A 619 -16.71 -14.01 4.71
C ALA A 619 -17.04 -13.92 6.21
N ASP A 620 -17.07 -15.06 6.89
CA ASP A 620 -17.33 -15.15 8.33
C ASP A 620 -16.21 -14.50 9.14
N ILE A 621 -14.95 -14.80 8.81
CA ILE A 621 -13.79 -14.14 9.44
C ILE A 621 -13.83 -12.62 9.21
N THR A 622 -14.14 -12.19 7.99
CA THR A 622 -14.19 -10.78 7.63
C THR A 622 -15.31 -10.05 8.39
N ALA A 623 -16.46 -10.70 8.56
CA ALA A 623 -17.58 -10.16 9.33
C ALA A 623 -17.23 -9.96 10.81
N ILE A 624 -16.52 -10.91 11.43
CA ILE A 624 -16.04 -10.78 12.82
C ILE A 624 -15.07 -9.60 12.96
N VAL A 625 -14.08 -9.51 12.07
CA VAL A 625 -13.12 -8.40 12.04
C VAL A 625 -13.84 -7.07 11.85
N TRP A 626 -14.82 -7.01 10.95
CA TRP A 626 -15.63 -5.82 10.69
C TRP A 626 -16.44 -5.39 11.91
N ARG A 627 -17.07 -6.32 12.63
CA ARG A 627 -17.82 -6.05 13.86
C ARG A 627 -16.95 -5.40 14.94
N GLU A 628 -15.75 -5.91 15.16
CA GLU A 628 -14.83 -5.32 16.15
C GLU A 628 -14.30 -3.94 15.72
N LEU A 629 -14.03 -3.77 14.42
CA LEU A 629 -13.58 -2.50 13.86
C LEU A 629 -14.66 -1.42 14.00
N THR A 630 -15.91 -1.75 13.68
CA THR A 630 -17.07 -0.84 13.79
C THR A 630 -17.36 -0.46 15.23
N ALA A 631 -17.37 -1.42 16.16
CA ALA A 631 -17.55 -1.16 17.59
C ALA A 631 -16.46 -0.21 18.13
N ARG A 632 -15.23 -0.30 17.64
CA ARG A 632 -14.14 0.65 17.99
C ARG A 632 -14.40 2.04 17.44
N TRP A 633 -14.82 2.16 16.18
CA TRP A 633 -15.02 3.45 15.54
C TRP A 633 -16.19 4.23 16.14
N GLN A 634 -17.23 3.53 16.57
CA GLN A 634 -18.42 4.09 17.24
C GLN A 634 -18.14 4.53 18.69
N ARG A 635 -17.30 3.79 19.43
CA ARG A 635 -16.91 4.17 20.81
C ARG A 635 -16.14 5.49 20.89
N GLY A 636 -15.42 5.87 19.82
CA GLY A 636 -14.71 7.15 19.75
C GLY A 636 -15.48 8.32 19.13
N THR A 637 -16.78 8.13 18.83
CA THR A 637 -17.69 9.21 18.39
C THR A 637 -18.65 9.71 19.47
N ARG A 638 -18.79 8.96 20.57
CA ARG A 638 -19.39 9.45 21.81
C ARG A 638 -18.29 10.13 22.62
#